data_AF-A0A162JCR2-F1
#
_entry.id   AF-A0A162JCR2-F1
#
_cell.length_a   1.000
_cell.length_b   1.000
_cell.length_c   1.000
_cell.angle_alpha   90.00
_cell.angle_beta   90.00
_cell.angle_gamma   90.00
#
_symmetry.space_group_name_H-M   'P 1'
#
loop_
_entity.id
_entity.type
_entity.pdbx_description
1 polymer ?
#
loop_
_entity_poly.entity_id
_entity_poly.type
_entity_poly.pdbx_seq_one_letter_code
_entity_poly.pdbx_strand_id
1 'polypeptide(L)'
;MAYIAPVHLPTSIRHAVRLQFSSPDHEDLIVAKANRLEIWRVTQEGMKCLHTKVVHGTICMLQRLRPRDATTDLLFVGTERLQYFNVSWNPERNEMVLTNETIHDMAEPYMRESQSQNKCLVDPTAKYMVMHLWEGVLNIFRLPNTPRAPKKLKQMEQIRLTELWMKDSAFIHSRTGHPRIAFLYKTQLDQEEARVAVYRLTTDDKGTDVSKFDPHKDRELDQVIADPYASMLIPVPVAEEKRYHVRNTEGTRAHLGGLLVVGETLLTYFDSLTYSSVSSALDEPKIYVAWAMYDDTHYFLADDYGRLDLMTLETYTEPKGVIVTGMTVESLKLSNPRELISRASNLVYMGDGMLFVASHHGNSQLLRIDLDSRTLYIIKSLSNNAPILDFAIMDMGNRDGDNHQGNVFSSGQTRIVAGCGAYRDGSLRSIRSGVGLEDCVILDELENTRGLFMIKSRGSRLVDILVASFVTETRVFIMFEDEVEEVYDWCGLNFEVETLIAATLPGYDLLQVTRTDVAIFHFDDRPEIDSWVKTKSWVNESGGEITSASYNDKWVLLCIDGTTIVSLNIEKNLEACVQRYQGTDPSQSDQVSCLHASPDLMDFGVVGWWSSGKITIVDLATLNAKHGENLQQTADAASVPRDIALVQLHPRNISGPTLLVALEDGTVTSFDVSVENLELSGKKTVTLGSSPARLHILPEPDDTSDGTSSIFATTEHSSLIYSSEGRLVYSATTADGATCVVPFDSYGFPHCILVSTDKNVRVCRVDKERLTHVKSLPVHETVRRVAYAPGAKAFALGCIKKELIQNAEVITSSVKLVDEIMFQELGTPLPLAASSTLEMVESVIRAELPDATGALVERFVVGTSFVNDAEVGEAGETRGRILVLGVDEKRQLYTIVSHNLKGACRCLSILDEYIVACLAKTVVVYSYMEENSTEGFLQKLAAYRPASFPVALDISGNMIGIADIMQSLSLVEFTPPKDGESARLEEKARHFQSAWATAVCHLDGERWLETDAQGNIIVLARNPDAPTEHDRSRLEITSEMNLGEQINKIQRLNVAPADNVVVSPKAFLASIEGTLYLYGDIAPKYQDLLITLQTNIEKYVKTTGGISFDAWRSFRNQAREADGPFRFVDGEMVERFLDLNKQTQAALCKDLGPSVEDVRNMIEELRRMH
;
A
#
# COMPACT_ATOMS: atom_id res chain seq x y z
N MET A 1 19.64 -20.32 -6.58
CA MET A 1 19.11 -20.15 -5.21
C MET A 1 18.33 -18.85 -5.20
N ALA A 2 17.21 -18.81 -4.48
CA ALA A 2 16.29 -17.69 -4.53
C ALA A 2 16.42 -16.76 -3.30
N TYR A 3 16.10 -15.49 -3.50
CA TYR A 3 16.00 -14.44 -2.49
C TYR A 3 14.60 -13.83 -2.54
N ILE A 4 14.01 -13.53 -1.38
CA ILE A 4 12.72 -12.85 -1.30
C ILE A 4 12.70 -11.85 -0.14
N ALA A 5 12.23 -10.63 -0.39
CA ALA A 5 12.11 -9.58 0.62
C ALA A 5 10.81 -8.78 0.42
N PRO A 6 10.15 -8.32 1.50
CA PRO A 6 8.99 -7.44 1.38
C PRO A 6 9.42 -6.00 1.03
N VAL A 7 8.98 -5.50 -0.11
CA VAL A 7 9.06 -4.08 -0.52
C VAL A 7 8.13 -3.24 0.35
N HIS A 8 6.90 -3.73 0.54
CA HIS A 8 5.89 -3.10 1.36
C HIS A 8 5.34 -4.12 2.34
N LEU A 9 5.30 -3.78 3.62
CA LEU A 9 4.85 -4.64 4.72
C LEU A 9 3.33 -4.88 4.71
N PRO A 10 2.83 -5.93 5.40
CA PRO A 10 1.40 -6.19 5.53
C PRO A 10 0.69 -5.05 6.26
N THR A 11 -0.47 -4.64 5.75
CA THR A 11 -1.28 -3.55 6.31
C THR A 11 -2.62 -3.99 6.86
N SER A 12 -3.06 -5.19 6.50
CA SER A 12 -4.35 -5.70 6.90
C SER A 12 -4.46 -5.92 8.40
N ILE A 13 -5.63 -5.61 8.96
CA ILE A 13 -5.93 -5.88 10.37
C ILE A 13 -7.20 -6.72 10.45
N ARG A 14 -7.03 -8.00 10.80
CA ARG A 14 -8.15 -8.93 11.07
C ARG A 14 -8.44 -9.09 12.56
N HIS A 15 -7.41 -8.97 13.39
CA HIS A 15 -7.51 -9.19 14.83
C HIS A 15 -6.95 -7.99 15.58
N ALA A 16 -7.76 -7.46 16.49
CA ALA A 16 -7.39 -6.41 17.41
C ALA A 16 -7.98 -6.72 18.78
N VAL A 17 -7.30 -6.30 19.84
CA VAL A 17 -7.75 -6.53 21.22
C VAL A 17 -7.31 -5.39 22.12
N ARG A 18 -8.17 -5.01 23.06
CA ARG A 18 -7.89 -4.03 24.11
C ARG A 18 -7.43 -4.72 25.38
N LEU A 19 -6.34 -4.26 25.99
CA LEU A 19 -5.82 -4.80 27.25
C LEU A 19 -4.92 -3.82 28.02
N GLN A 20 -4.83 -4.01 29.33
CA GLN A 20 -3.89 -3.31 30.22
C GLN A 20 -2.51 -3.99 30.15
N PHE A 21 -1.76 -3.71 29.08
CA PHE A 21 -0.55 -4.47 28.76
C PHE A 21 0.73 -3.82 29.28
N SER A 22 1.00 -2.57 28.88
CA SER A 22 2.25 -1.90 29.24
C SER A 22 2.27 -1.37 30.68
N SER A 23 1.10 -0.95 31.18
CA SER A 23 0.89 -0.47 32.55
C SER A 23 -0.51 -0.88 33.04
N PRO A 24 -0.73 -1.01 34.36
CA PRO A 24 -2.07 -1.12 34.93
C PRO A 24 -2.92 0.15 34.77
N ASP A 25 -2.30 1.32 34.53
CA ASP A 25 -2.99 2.62 34.59
C ASP A 25 -3.66 3.03 33.28
N HIS A 26 -3.25 2.44 32.16
CA HIS A 26 -3.77 2.78 30.83
C HIS A 26 -4.03 1.53 30.00
N GLU A 27 -5.00 1.63 29.10
CA GLU A 27 -5.34 0.57 28.16
C GLU A 27 -4.61 0.78 26.83
N ASP A 28 -4.00 -0.29 26.34
CA ASP A 28 -3.34 -0.31 25.04
C ASP A 28 -4.18 -1.13 24.04
N LEU A 29 -4.14 -0.71 22.79
CA LEU A 29 -4.73 -1.43 21.66
C LEU A 29 -3.64 -2.28 21.01
N ILE A 30 -3.80 -3.60 21.02
CA ILE A 30 -2.88 -4.50 20.31
C ILE A 30 -3.52 -4.95 19.01
N VAL A 31 -2.75 -4.84 17.93
CA VAL A 31 -3.16 -5.11 16.56
C VAL A 31 -2.26 -6.19 15.97
N ALA A 32 -2.85 -7.17 15.29
CA ALA A 32 -2.10 -8.14 14.48
C ALA A 32 -2.17 -7.78 12.99
N LYS A 33 -1.00 -7.69 12.35
CA LYS A 33 -0.83 -7.53 10.90
C LYS A 33 -0.02 -8.70 10.36
N ALA A 34 -0.71 -9.72 9.84
CA ALA A 34 -0.14 -11.01 9.42
C ALA A 34 0.79 -11.63 10.49
N ASN A 35 2.10 -11.42 10.40
CA ASN A 35 3.13 -11.94 11.32
C ASN A 35 3.65 -10.90 12.33
N ARG A 36 3.02 -9.73 12.47
CA ARG A 36 3.48 -8.64 13.34
C ARG A 36 2.44 -8.28 14.39
N LEU A 37 2.93 -7.98 15.59
CA LEU A 37 2.16 -7.40 16.69
C LEU A 37 2.57 -5.94 16.87
N GLU A 38 1.59 -5.05 16.82
CA GLU A 38 1.79 -3.63 17.08
C GLU A 38 1.02 -3.22 18.34
N ILE A 39 1.67 -2.46 19.23
CA ILE A 39 1.05 -1.85 20.41
C ILE A 39 0.77 -0.39 20.09
N TRP A 40 -0.50 0.00 20.18
CA TRP A 40 -0.97 1.35 19.95
C TRP A 40 -1.54 1.94 21.24
N ARG A 41 -1.19 3.19 21.51
CA ARG A 41 -1.85 4.00 22.53
C ARG A 41 -2.87 4.91 21.89
N VAL A 42 -4.11 4.84 22.38
CA VAL A 42 -5.21 5.70 21.96
C VAL A 42 -5.36 6.82 22.98
N THR A 43 -5.45 8.05 22.47
CA THR A 43 -5.64 9.30 23.21
C THR A 43 -6.73 10.11 22.53
N GLN A 44 -7.25 11.15 23.19
CA GLN A 44 -8.30 12.00 22.58
C GLN A 44 -7.83 12.71 21.31
N GLU A 45 -6.53 13.02 21.19
CA GLU A 45 -5.93 13.67 20.03
C GLU A 45 -5.63 12.69 18.88
N GLY A 46 -5.58 11.38 19.15
CA GLY A 46 -5.29 10.36 18.12
C GLY A 46 -4.67 9.08 18.67
N MET A 47 -3.95 8.36 17.82
CA MET A 47 -3.27 7.11 18.18
C MET A 47 -1.80 7.10 17.76
N LYS A 48 -0.94 6.60 18.66
CA LYS A 48 0.52 6.49 18.49
C LYS A 48 0.97 5.03 18.63
N CYS A 49 1.77 4.55 17.69
CA CYS A 49 2.42 3.24 17.79
C CYS A 49 3.57 3.33 18.79
N LEU A 50 3.57 2.46 19.79
CA LEU A 50 4.59 2.39 20.83
C LEU A 50 5.66 1.35 20.53
N HIS A 51 5.26 0.20 19.98
CA HIS A 51 6.16 -0.91 19.74
C HIS A 51 5.62 -1.83 18.64
N THR A 52 6.53 -2.36 17.82
CA THR A 52 6.24 -3.35 16.79
C THR A 52 7.18 -4.53 16.94
N LYS A 53 6.64 -5.76 16.92
CA LYS A 53 7.44 -6.97 17.07
C LYS A 53 6.97 -8.07 16.14
N VAL A 54 7.94 -8.80 15.56
CA VAL A 54 7.68 -9.90 14.62
C VAL A 54 7.50 -11.22 15.37
N VAL A 55 6.54 -12.01 14.91
CA VAL A 55 6.24 -13.37 15.30
C VAL A 55 6.60 -14.28 14.12
N HIS A 56 7.28 -15.41 14.39
CA HIS A 56 7.55 -16.43 13.36
C HIS A 56 6.29 -17.28 13.12
N GLY A 57 5.29 -16.69 12.48
CA GLY A 57 4.03 -17.34 12.14
C GLY A 57 2.92 -16.33 11.85
N THR A 58 1.94 -16.71 11.03
CA THR A 58 0.77 -15.90 10.72
C THR A 58 -0.21 -15.94 11.89
N ILE A 59 -0.52 -14.79 12.47
CA ILE A 59 -1.36 -14.65 13.66
C ILE A 59 -2.82 -14.78 13.27
N CYS A 60 -3.51 -15.77 13.83
CA CYS A 60 -4.94 -16.03 13.56
C CYS A 60 -5.85 -15.78 14.76
N MET A 61 -5.28 -15.61 15.96
CA MET A 61 -6.04 -15.38 17.19
C MET A 61 -5.29 -14.47 18.15
N LEU A 62 -5.99 -13.48 18.70
CA LEU A 62 -5.56 -12.67 19.83
C LEU A 62 -6.59 -12.75 20.93
N GLN A 63 -6.15 -12.99 22.17
CA GLN A 63 -7.06 -13.02 23.31
C GLN A 63 -6.42 -12.43 24.55
N ARG A 64 -7.20 -11.64 25.29
CA ARG A 64 -6.79 -11.09 26.59
C ARG A 64 -6.95 -12.14 27.67
N LEU A 65 -5.88 -12.36 28.45
CA LEU A 65 -5.87 -13.22 29.63
C LEU A 65 -5.51 -12.40 30.87
N ARG A 66 -6.37 -12.40 31.90
CA ARG A 66 -6.04 -11.80 33.20
C ARG A 66 -6.02 -12.87 34.28
N PRO A 67 -4.84 -13.40 34.66
CA PRO A 67 -4.73 -14.33 35.78
C PRO A 67 -5.26 -13.71 37.07
N ARG A 68 -5.83 -14.55 37.94
CA ARG A 68 -6.24 -14.13 39.28
C ARG A 68 -5.00 -13.62 40.04
N ASP A 69 -5.08 -12.39 40.55
CA ASP A 69 -4.01 -11.65 41.25
C ASP A 69 -2.97 -10.92 40.37
N ALA A 70 -3.11 -10.92 39.04
CA ALA A 70 -2.24 -10.12 38.16
C ALA A 70 -2.73 -8.65 38.04
N THR A 71 -1.79 -7.70 38.11
CA THR A 71 -2.06 -6.27 37.93
C THR A 71 -2.17 -5.88 36.45
N THR A 72 -1.35 -6.49 35.60
CA THR A 72 -1.35 -6.32 34.14
C THR A 72 -1.90 -7.56 33.44
N ASP A 73 -2.44 -7.35 32.25
CA ASP A 73 -2.97 -8.42 31.41
C ASP A 73 -1.84 -9.17 30.67
N LEU A 74 -2.11 -10.42 30.31
CA LEU A 74 -1.30 -11.23 29.40
C LEU A 74 -1.98 -11.30 28.03
N LEU A 75 -1.19 -11.29 26.97
CA LEU A 75 -1.67 -11.50 25.61
C LEU A 75 -1.47 -12.96 25.23
N PHE A 76 -2.56 -13.65 24.90
CA PHE A 76 -2.51 -14.95 24.24
C PHE A 76 -2.50 -14.75 22.72
N VAL A 77 -1.56 -15.40 22.05
CA VAL A 77 -1.39 -15.35 20.59
C VAL A 77 -1.44 -16.77 20.06
N GLY A 78 -2.25 -16.96 19.03
CA GLY A 78 -2.28 -18.19 18.25
C GLY A 78 -1.93 -17.96 16.79
N THR A 79 -1.15 -18.90 16.23
CA THR A 79 -0.74 -18.89 14.83
C THR A 79 -1.54 -19.88 14.00
N GLU A 80 -1.58 -19.70 12.68
CA GLU A 80 -2.20 -20.62 11.72
C GLU A 80 -1.57 -22.03 11.77
N ARG A 81 -0.29 -22.13 12.15
CA ARG A 81 0.39 -23.42 12.37
C ARG A 81 0.03 -24.08 13.71
N LEU A 82 -0.99 -23.60 14.40
CA LEU A 82 -1.49 -24.14 15.68
C LEU A 82 -0.44 -24.11 16.79
N GLN A 83 0.39 -23.07 16.78
CA GLN A 83 1.35 -22.78 17.83
C GLN A 83 0.79 -21.64 18.69
N TYR A 84 0.79 -21.85 20.00
CA TYR A 84 0.19 -20.90 20.95
C TYR A 84 1.21 -20.46 21.99
N PHE A 85 1.15 -19.18 22.35
CA PHE A 85 2.03 -18.64 23.39
C PHE A 85 1.42 -17.45 24.11
N ASN A 86 1.94 -17.20 25.32
CA ASN A 86 1.57 -16.07 26.14
C ASN A 86 2.69 -15.04 26.16
N VAL A 87 2.34 -13.78 25.94
CA VAL A 87 3.25 -12.64 25.95
C VAL A 87 2.90 -11.73 27.12
N SER A 88 3.93 -11.23 27.80
CA SER A 88 3.83 -10.18 28.82
C SER A 88 4.74 -9.01 28.46
N TRP A 89 4.41 -7.81 28.90
CA TRP A 89 5.29 -6.66 28.76
C TRP A 89 6.38 -6.65 29.84
N ASN A 90 7.63 -6.37 29.46
CA ASN A 90 8.70 -6.06 30.40
C ASN A 90 9.01 -4.55 30.37
N PRO A 91 8.65 -3.79 31.43
CA PRO A 91 8.87 -2.35 31.46
C PRO A 91 10.34 -1.95 31.55
N GLU A 92 11.23 -2.79 32.10
CA GLU A 92 12.66 -2.46 32.23
C GLU A 92 13.38 -2.50 30.88
N ARG A 93 12.96 -3.41 30.00
CA ARG A 93 13.54 -3.58 28.66
C ARG A 93 12.73 -2.91 27.56
N ASN A 94 11.52 -2.47 27.85
CA ASN A 94 10.57 -1.94 26.87
C ASN A 94 10.28 -2.95 25.74
N GLU A 95 10.14 -4.23 26.10
CA GLU A 95 10.00 -5.33 25.16
C GLU A 95 8.90 -6.32 25.56
N MET A 96 8.29 -6.93 24.54
CA MET A 96 7.44 -8.11 24.69
C MET A 96 8.27 -9.34 25.06
N VAL A 97 7.93 -9.98 26.17
CA VAL A 97 8.63 -11.17 26.66
C VAL A 97 7.69 -12.37 26.68
N LEU A 98 8.19 -13.48 26.12
CA LEU A 98 7.53 -14.77 26.18
C LEU A 98 7.43 -15.24 27.64
N THR A 99 6.21 -15.50 28.10
CA THR A 99 5.96 -15.88 29.50
C THR A 99 6.18 -17.37 29.75
N ASN A 100 5.87 -18.24 28.78
CA ASN A 100 6.03 -19.70 28.87
C ASN A 100 6.51 -20.28 27.55
N GLU A 101 6.92 -21.55 27.57
CA GLU A 101 7.13 -22.33 26.35
C GLU A 101 5.90 -22.32 25.45
N THR A 102 6.17 -22.29 24.16
CA THR A 102 5.18 -22.44 23.08
C THR A 102 4.45 -23.78 23.25
N ILE A 103 3.13 -23.73 23.18
CA ILE A 103 2.28 -24.90 23.17
C ILE A 103 2.07 -25.26 21.70
N HIS A 104 2.42 -26.48 21.33
CA HIS A 104 2.15 -27.03 20.01
C HIS A 104 0.88 -27.88 20.11
N ASP A 105 -0.16 -27.55 19.34
CA ASP A 105 -1.29 -28.46 19.21
C ASP A 105 -0.85 -29.69 18.42
N MET A 106 -0.94 -30.86 19.04
CA MET A 106 -0.66 -32.15 18.41
C MET A 106 -1.95 -32.81 17.90
N ALA A 107 -3.07 -32.05 17.83
CA ALA A 107 -4.34 -32.54 17.30
C ALA A 107 -4.15 -33.24 15.94
N GLU A 108 -4.89 -34.35 15.73
CA GLU A 108 -4.63 -35.29 14.64
C GLU A 108 -4.64 -34.58 13.27
N PRO A 109 -3.66 -34.84 12.38
CA PRO A 109 -3.55 -34.19 11.07
C PRO A 109 -4.73 -34.47 10.12
N TYR A 110 -5.66 -35.34 10.51
CA TYR A 110 -6.86 -35.71 9.75
C TYR A 110 -8.12 -34.99 10.22
N MET A 111 -8.02 -34.12 11.22
CA MET A 111 -9.16 -33.34 11.71
C MET A 111 -9.50 -32.21 10.74
N ARG A 112 -10.79 -31.95 10.56
CA ARG A 112 -11.27 -30.89 9.68
C ARG A 112 -11.30 -29.58 10.43
N GLU A 113 -10.69 -28.56 9.82
CA GLU A 113 -10.77 -27.19 10.32
C GLU A 113 -12.23 -26.75 10.42
N SER A 114 -12.53 -25.99 11.46
CA SER A 114 -13.86 -25.42 11.65
C SER A 114 -14.23 -24.50 10.47
N GLN A 115 -15.46 -24.60 9.96
CA GLN A 115 -15.97 -23.66 8.95
C GLN A 115 -16.15 -22.24 9.50
N SER A 116 -16.38 -22.10 10.81
CA SER A 116 -16.31 -20.81 11.49
C SER A 116 -14.85 -20.49 11.86
N GLN A 117 -14.54 -19.19 11.94
CA GLN A 117 -13.21 -18.71 12.31
C GLN A 117 -12.72 -19.36 13.61
N ASN A 118 -11.41 -19.66 13.68
CA ASN A 118 -10.77 -20.14 14.90
C ASN A 118 -11.06 -19.19 16.07
N LYS A 119 -11.65 -19.73 17.16
CA LYS A 119 -12.00 -18.93 18.34
C LYS A 119 -11.25 -19.39 19.58
N CYS A 120 -10.78 -18.40 20.33
CA CYS A 120 -10.26 -18.57 21.68
C CYS A 120 -11.18 -17.80 22.64
N LEU A 121 -11.90 -18.53 23.49
CA LEU A 121 -12.83 -17.98 24.46
C LEU A 121 -12.27 -18.08 25.87
N VAL A 122 -12.47 -17.04 26.67
CA VAL A 122 -12.06 -17.01 28.07
C VAL A 122 -13.30 -16.89 28.93
N ASP A 123 -13.40 -17.76 29.92
CA ASP A 123 -14.47 -17.69 30.91
C ASP A 123 -14.41 -16.34 31.65
N PRO A 124 -15.54 -15.62 31.83
CA PRO A 124 -15.60 -14.39 32.61
C PRO A 124 -15.03 -14.49 34.02
N THR A 125 -14.99 -15.70 34.64
CA THR A 125 -14.33 -15.90 35.94
C THR A 125 -12.80 -16.03 35.85
N ALA A 126 -12.23 -15.96 34.64
CA ALA A 126 -10.81 -16.09 34.31
C ALA A 126 -10.16 -17.38 34.80
N LYS A 127 -10.92 -18.48 34.88
CA LYS A 127 -10.43 -19.80 35.30
C LYS A 127 -10.16 -20.75 34.15
N TYR A 128 -10.93 -20.65 33.08
CA TYR A 128 -10.86 -21.55 31.95
C TYR A 128 -10.71 -20.77 30.65
N MET A 129 -10.02 -21.40 29.71
CA MET A 129 -9.88 -20.94 28.34
C MET A 129 -10.25 -22.11 27.44
N VAL A 130 -11.01 -21.84 26.38
CA VAL A 130 -11.52 -22.85 25.47
C VAL A 130 -11.15 -22.44 24.05
N MET A 131 -10.64 -23.39 23.29
CA MET A 131 -10.29 -23.19 21.88
C MET A 131 -11.19 -24.06 21.01
N HIS A 132 -11.83 -23.42 20.05
CA HIS A 132 -12.66 -24.04 19.03
C HIS A 132 -11.98 -23.84 17.68
N LEU A 133 -11.32 -24.90 17.20
CA LEU A 133 -10.43 -24.88 16.04
C LEU A 133 -10.87 -25.89 14.97
N TRP A 134 -11.50 -26.98 15.41
CA TRP A 134 -11.80 -28.14 14.60
C TRP A 134 -13.30 -28.41 14.64
N GLU A 135 -13.85 -28.91 13.53
CA GLU A 135 -15.25 -29.35 13.48
C GLU A 135 -15.51 -30.43 14.54
N GLY A 136 -16.47 -30.17 15.42
CA GLY A 136 -16.88 -31.12 16.45
C GLY A 136 -15.85 -31.40 17.53
N VAL A 137 -14.79 -30.58 17.70
CA VAL A 137 -13.83 -30.76 18.79
C VAL A 137 -13.52 -29.46 19.54
N LEU A 138 -13.49 -29.57 20.86
CA LEU A 138 -13.27 -28.47 21.79
C LEU A 138 -12.08 -28.74 22.70
N ASN A 139 -11.09 -27.86 22.68
CA ASN A 139 -9.90 -27.95 23.54
C ASN A 139 -10.08 -27.07 24.77
N ILE A 140 -9.95 -27.64 25.97
CA ILE A 140 -10.21 -26.91 27.22
C ILE A 140 -8.93 -26.82 28.05
N PHE A 141 -8.60 -25.59 28.45
CA PHE A 141 -7.44 -25.23 29.23
C PHE A 141 -7.85 -24.60 30.55
N ARG A 142 -7.08 -24.89 31.59
CA ARG A 142 -7.17 -24.24 32.88
C ARG A 142 -6.12 -23.14 32.98
N LEU A 143 -6.56 -21.96 33.37
CA LEU A 143 -5.70 -20.82 33.68
C LEU A 143 -5.03 -21.04 35.04
N PRO A 144 -3.77 -20.59 35.22
CA PRO A 144 -3.05 -20.72 36.48
C PRO A 144 -3.72 -19.85 37.56
N ASN A 145 -4.05 -20.48 38.69
CA ASN A 145 -4.81 -19.85 39.79
C ASN A 145 -3.93 -19.31 40.93
N THR A 146 -2.60 -19.48 40.88
CA THR A 146 -1.71 -19.10 41.99
C THR A 146 -0.43 -18.42 41.53
N PRO A 147 0.08 -17.40 42.25
CA PRO A 147 1.29 -16.66 41.87
C PRO A 147 2.59 -17.50 41.91
N ARG A 148 2.58 -18.66 42.59
CA ARG A 148 3.71 -19.60 42.64
C ARG A 148 3.67 -20.71 41.59
N ALA A 149 2.54 -20.89 40.89
CA ALA A 149 2.46 -21.87 39.82
C ALA A 149 3.16 -21.33 38.57
N PRO A 150 3.74 -22.19 37.71
CA PRO A 150 4.18 -21.74 36.40
C PRO A 150 2.99 -21.07 35.71
N LYS A 151 3.21 -19.92 35.06
CA LYS A 151 2.18 -19.19 34.30
C LYS A 151 1.68 -19.97 33.06
N LYS A 152 2.01 -21.26 32.95
CA LYS A 152 1.71 -22.18 31.83
C LYS A 152 0.24 -22.59 31.88
N LEU A 153 -0.41 -22.50 30.72
CA LEU A 153 -1.76 -23.02 30.53
C LEU A 153 -1.72 -24.54 30.67
N LYS A 154 -2.62 -25.11 31.49
CA LYS A 154 -2.73 -26.56 31.65
C LYS A 154 -3.87 -27.05 30.77
N GLN A 155 -3.56 -27.80 29.72
CA GLN A 155 -4.58 -28.53 28.95
C GLN A 155 -5.27 -29.53 29.88
N MET A 156 -6.59 -29.48 29.95
CA MET A 156 -7.40 -30.37 30.77
C MET A 156 -7.82 -31.59 29.97
N GLU A 157 -8.61 -31.37 28.92
CA GLU A 157 -9.20 -32.42 28.09
C GLU A 157 -9.54 -31.85 26.71
N GLN A 158 -9.57 -32.73 25.71
CA GLN A 158 -10.08 -32.47 24.38
C GLN A 158 -11.38 -33.25 24.20
N ILE A 159 -12.47 -32.56 23.90
CA ILE A 159 -13.83 -33.12 23.92
C ILE A 159 -14.40 -33.14 22.51
N ARG A 160 -15.12 -34.21 22.19
CA ARG A 160 -15.92 -34.31 20.96
C ARG A 160 -17.32 -33.76 21.19
N LEU A 161 -17.72 -32.82 20.36
CA LEU A 161 -19.05 -32.23 20.31
C LEU A 161 -19.90 -32.98 19.28
N THR A 162 -21.21 -33.04 19.53
CA THR A 162 -22.17 -33.55 18.55
C THR A 162 -22.53 -32.50 17.50
N GLU A 163 -22.32 -31.22 17.83
CA GLU A 163 -22.55 -30.06 16.99
C GLU A 163 -21.37 -29.87 16.04
N LEU A 164 -21.47 -30.43 14.83
CA LEU A 164 -20.37 -30.39 13.85
C LEU A 164 -20.22 -29.01 13.20
N TRP A 165 -21.33 -28.41 12.74
CA TRP A 165 -21.32 -27.17 11.98
C TRP A 165 -21.64 -25.96 12.87
N MET A 166 -20.64 -25.53 13.62
CA MET A 166 -20.73 -24.36 14.50
C MET A 166 -20.72 -23.05 13.70
N LYS A 167 -21.71 -22.19 13.93
CA LYS A 167 -21.74 -20.79 13.47
C LYS A 167 -20.98 -19.88 14.46
N ASP A 168 -21.30 -19.97 15.75
CA ASP A 168 -20.65 -19.15 16.80
C ASP A 168 -20.64 -19.84 18.19
N SER A 169 -19.76 -19.40 19.09
CA SER A 169 -19.67 -19.85 20.47
C SER A 169 -19.32 -18.72 21.44
N ALA A 170 -19.91 -18.71 22.63
CA ALA A 170 -19.67 -17.68 23.65
C ALA A 170 -19.84 -18.22 25.08
N PHE A 171 -19.08 -17.68 26.04
CA PHE A 171 -19.30 -17.95 27.46
C PHE A 171 -20.44 -17.08 28.01
N ILE A 172 -21.36 -17.70 28.74
CA ILE A 172 -22.39 -16.96 29.48
C ILE A 172 -21.80 -16.48 30.80
N HIS A 173 -21.97 -15.20 31.10
CA HIS A 173 -21.56 -14.62 32.38
C HIS A 173 -22.29 -15.32 33.52
N SER A 174 -21.53 -15.92 34.42
CA SER A 174 -22.07 -16.61 35.59
C SER A 174 -21.21 -16.33 36.81
N ARG A 175 -21.84 -15.85 37.88
CA ARG A 175 -21.18 -15.64 39.19
C ARG A 175 -21.18 -16.89 40.08
N THR A 176 -21.85 -17.97 39.67
CA THR A 176 -21.97 -19.22 40.47
C THR A 176 -20.70 -20.06 40.51
N GLY A 177 -19.67 -19.67 39.76
CA GLY A 177 -18.40 -20.41 39.69
C GLY A 177 -18.45 -21.65 38.79
N HIS A 178 -19.59 -21.92 38.15
CA HIS A 178 -19.76 -22.91 37.08
C HIS A 178 -19.83 -22.20 35.73
N PRO A 179 -18.79 -22.32 34.89
CA PRO A 179 -18.79 -21.72 33.56
C PRO A 179 -19.80 -22.45 32.67
N ARG A 180 -20.58 -21.68 31.91
CA ARG A 180 -21.52 -22.19 30.91
C ARG A 180 -21.16 -21.63 29.55
N ILE A 181 -21.16 -22.49 28.55
CA ILE A 181 -20.82 -22.15 27.17
C ILE A 181 -22.04 -22.36 26.28
N ALA A 182 -22.28 -21.40 25.42
CA ALA A 182 -23.33 -21.43 24.41
C ALA A 182 -22.73 -21.68 23.03
N PHE A 183 -23.45 -22.47 22.24
CA PHE A 183 -23.12 -22.86 20.88
C PHE A 183 -24.27 -22.51 19.96
N LEU A 184 -23.98 -21.79 18.88
CA LEU A 184 -24.87 -21.54 17.77
C LEU A 184 -24.42 -22.42 16.62
N TYR A 185 -25.26 -23.34 16.17
CA TYR A 185 -24.87 -24.35 15.18
C TYR A 185 -26.02 -24.68 14.21
N LYS A 186 -25.67 -25.28 13.07
CA LYS A 186 -26.61 -25.89 12.11
C LYS A 186 -26.56 -27.41 12.20
N THR A 187 -27.70 -28.06 11.98
CA THR A 187 -27.81 -29.53 12.05
C THR A 187 -27.49 -30.23 10.75
N GLN A 188 -27.60 -29.54 9.62
CA GLN A 188 -27.35 -30.05 8.28
C GLN A 188 -26.55 -29.01 7.49
N LEU A 189 -25.69 -29.45 6.57
CA LEU A 189 -24.89 -28.54 5.75
C LEU A 189 -25.75 -27.80 4.72
N ASP A 190 -26.69 -28.51 4.09
CA ASP A 190 -27.47 -28.07 2.91
C ASP A 190 -28.72 -27.23 3.26
N GLN A 191 -29.14 -27.26 4.53
CA GLN A 191 -30.31 -26.51 4.99
C GLN A 191 -29.87 -25.44 5.98
N GLU A 192 -30.22 -24.19 5.71
CA GLU A 192 -29.99 -23.10 6.65
C GLU A 192 -30.94 -23.24 7.85
N GLU A 193 -30.34 -23.53 9.00
CA GLU A 193 -30.97 -23.58 10.32
C GLU A 193 -30.01 -22.96 11.33
N ALA A 194 -30.56 -22.27 12.33
CA ALA A 194 -29.80 -21.78 13.48
C ALA A 194 -30.39 -22.36 14.76
N ARG A 195 -29.56 -23.08 15.54
CA ARG A 195 -29.93 -23.64 16.84
C ARG A 195 -28.97 -23.18 17.91
N VAL A 196 -29.49 -22.87 19.09
CA VAL A 196 -28.70 -22.56 20.27
C VAL A 196 -28.72 -23.72 21.25
N ALA A 197 -27.53 -24.19 21.63
CA ALA A 197 -27.34 -25.14 22.71
C ALA A 197 -26.48 -24.53 23.82
N VAL A 198 -26.84 -24.77 25.08
CA VAL A 198 -26.06 -24.32 26.25
C VAL A 198 -25.61 -25.52 27.06
N TYR A 199 -24.33 -25.55 27.41
CA TYR A 199 -23.70 -26.61 28.19
C TYR A 199 -22.98 -26.06 29.41
N ARG A 200 -22.98 -26.85 30.49
CA ARG A 200 -22.11 -26.62 31.64
C ARG A 200 -20.71 -27.15 31.35
N LEU A 201 -19.67 -26.35 31.59
CA LEU A 201 -18.29 -26.73 31.27
C LEU A 201 -17.75 -27.84 32.18
N THR A 202 -18.08 -27.83 33.48
CA THR A 202 -17.60 -28.81 34.47
C THR A 202 -18.76 -29.60 35.06
N THR A 203 -18.59 -30.91 35.22
CA THR A 203 -19.62 -31.76 35.88
C THR A 203 -19.64 -31.55 37.39
N ASP A 204 -18.48 -31.24 37.96
CA ASP A 204 -18.27 -31.14 39.40
C ASP A 204 -18.25 -29.68 39.88
N ASP A 205 -18.55 -29.50 41.16
CA ASP A 205 -18.53 -28.17 41.79
C ASP A 205 -17.12 -27.70 42.15
N LYS A 206 -16.14 -28.62 42.20
CA LYS A 206 -14.73 -28.29 42.47
C LYS A 206 -13.99 -27.82 41.21
N GLY A 207 -14.57 -28.03 40.02
CA GLY A 207 -14.00 -27.64 38.74
C GLY A 207 -12.74 -28.44 38.40
N THR A 208 -12.73 -29.73 38.72
CA THR A 208 -11.64 -30.63 38.33
C THR A 208 -11.96 -31.44 37.09
N ASP A 209 -13.23 -31.80 36.87
CA ASP A 209 -13.64 -32.71 35.81
C ASP A 209 -14.49 -31.97 34.77
N VAL A 210 -14.06 -32.07 33.52
CA VAL A 210 -14.77 -31.44 32.41
C VAL A 210 -16.03 -32.26 32.06
N SER A 211 -17.10 -31.57 31.68
CA SER A 211 -18.32 -32.19 31.15
C SER A 211 -18.01 -33.00 29.90
N LYS A 212 -18.76 -34.07 29.61
CA LYS A 212 -18.59 -34.81 28.35
C LYS A 212 -19.43 -34.24 27.21
N PHE A 213 -20.21 -33.19 27.50
CA PHE A 213 -21.10 -32.54 26.54
C PHE A 213 -22.10 -33.50 25.91
N ASP A 214 -22.58 -34.49 26.69
CA ASP A 214 -23.62 -35.43 26.25
C ASP A 214 -24.94 -34.67 26.04
N PRO A 215 -25.50 -34.60 24.81
CA PRO A 215 -26.74 -33.89 24.51
C PRO A 215 -27.93 -34.24 25.41
N HIS A 216 -27.97 -35.47 25.92
CA HIS A 216 -29.11 -35.94 26.71
C HIS A 216 -28.98 -35.65 28.20
N LYS A 217 -27.77 -35.33 28.68
CA LYS A 217 -27.48 -35.19 30.12
C LYS A 217 -26.93 -33.82 30.50
N ASP A 218 -26.04 -33.29 29.68
CA ASP A 218 -25.23 -32.10 29.99
C ASP A 218 -25.76 -30.83 29.32
N ARG A 219 -26.73 -30.96 28.39
CA ARG A 219 -27.35 -29.86 27.66
C ARG A 219 -28.46 -29.22 28.50
N GLU A 220 -28.31 -27.93 28.81
CA GLU A 220 -29.28 -27.16 29.61
C GLU A 220 -30.36 -26.48 28.74
N LEU A 221 -30.01 -26.07 27.51
CA LEU A 221 -30.91 -25.44 26.55
C LEU A 221 -30.70 -26.06 25.16
N ASP A 222 -31.78 -26.26 24.42
CA ASP A 222 -31.78 -26.59 22.99
C ASP A 222 -32.99 -25.91 22.33
N GLN A 223 -32.74 -24.88 21.54
CA GLN A 223 -33.82 -24.14 20.88
C GLN A 223 -33.46 -23.78 19.44
N VAL A 224 -34.44 -23.95 18.56
CA VAL A 224 -34.39 -23.45 17.17
C VAL A 224 -34.69 -21.96 17.19
N ILE A 225 -33.82 -21.18 16.55
CA ILE A 225 -34.01 -19.76 16.34
C ILE A 225 -34.92 -19.56 15.13
N ALA A 226 -35.90 -18.68 15.25
CA ALA A 226 -36.86 -18.42 14.17
C ALA A 226 -36.20 -17.84 12.92
N ASP A 227 -35.11 -17.10 13.10
CA ASP A 227 -34.24 -16.61 12.03
C ASP A 227 -33.15 -17.65 11.71
N PRO A 228 -33.19 -18.32 10.53
CA PRO A 228 -32.21 -19.34 10.16
C PRO A 228 -30.82 -18.77 9.87
N TYR A 229 -30.73 -17.48 9.54
CA TYR A 229 -29.48 -16.81 9.18
C TYR A 229 -28.76 -16.18 10.39
N ALA A 230 -29.24 -16.44 11.61
CA ALA A 230 -28.53 -16.04 12.81
C ALA A 230 -27.08 -16.55 12.82
N SER A 231 -26.16 -15.62 13.05
CA SER A 231 -24.72 -15.83 12.84
C SER A 231 -23.87 -15.50 14.06
N MET A 232 -24.40 -14.76 15.05
CA MET A 232 -23.62 -14.31 16.21
C MET A 232 -24.26 -14.57 17.56
N LEU A 233 -23.39 -14.75 18.54
CA LEU A 233 -23.66 -14.84 19.96
C LEU A 233 -22.95 -13.73 20.73
N ILE A 234 -23.71 -12.91 21.45
CA ILE A 234 -23.21 -11.83 22.30
C ILE A 234 -23.52 -12.16 23.76
N PRO A 235 -22.50 -12.40 24.61
CA PRO A 235 -22.74 -12.67 26.03
C PRO A 235 -23.00 -11.37 26.80
N VAL A 236 -24.13 -11.32 27.50
CA VAL A 236 -24.55 -10.13 28.25
C VAL A 236 -24.08 -10.23 29.71
N PRO A 237 -23.39 -9.21 30.27
CA PRO A 237 -22.94 -9.20 31.66
C PRO A 237 -24.08 -9.31 32.67
N VAL A 238 -23.80 -9.91 33.83
CA VAL A 238 -24.76 -10.03 34.94
C VAL A 238 -24.58 -8.85 35.89
N ALA A 239 -25.60 -7.99 36.02
CA ALA A 239 -25.58 -6.86 36.94
C ALA A 239 -25.72 -7.30 38.43
N GLU A 240 -26.51 -8.34 38.72
CA GLU A 240 -26.92 -8.69 40.09
C GLU A 240 -26.05 -9.73 40.81
N GLU A 241 -26.00 -9.66 42.15
CA GLU A 241 -25.17 -10.54 42.98
C GLU A 241 -25.85 -11.87 43.37
N LYS A 242 -27.19 -11.94 43.48
CA LYS A 242 -27.91 -13.15 43.93
C LYS A 242 -29.32 -13.26 43.34
N ARG A 243 -29.51 -14.19 42.41
CA ARG A 243 -30.84 -14.64 41.94
C ARG A 243 -31.06 -16.09 42.35
N TYR A 244 -32.18 -16.39 43.00
CA TYR A 244 -32.53 -17.75 43.43
C TYR A 244 -33.15 -18.53 42.27
N HIS A 245 -32.79 -19.81 42.11
CA HIS A 245 -33.47 -20.71 41.18
C HIS A 245 -34.96 -20.80 41.53
N VAL A 246 -35.82 -20.29 40.64
CA VAL A 246 -37.28 -20.41 40.77
C VAL A 246 -37.70 -21.75 40.17
N ARG A 247 -38.37 -22.60 40.95
CA ARG A 247 -38.80 -23.96 40.54
C ARG A 247 -39.95 -23.98 39.52
N ASN A 248 -40.57 -22.84 39.21
CA ASN A 248 -41.67 -22.70 38.25
C ASN A 248 -41.31 -21.66 37.18
N THR A 249 -41.22 -22.08 35.93
CA THR A 249 -40.79 -21.26 34.77
C THR A 249 -41.97 -20.61 34.02
N GLU A 250 -43.22 -20.98 34.34
CA GLU A 250 -44.40 -20.39 33.69
C GLU A 250 -44.61 -18.94 34.16
N GLY A 251 -44.41 -17.99 33.24
CA GLY A 251 -44.59 -16.55 33.48
C GLY A 251 -43.36 -15.81 34.02
N THR A 252 -42.17 -16.45 34.06
CA THR A 252 -40.93 -15.76 34.42
C THR A 252 -40.46 -14.83 33.30
N ARG A 253 -40.21 -13.56 33.66
CA ARG A 253 -39.65 -12.54 32.76
C ARG A 253 -38.13 -12.74 32.62
N ALA A 254 -37.57 -12.31 31.50
CA ALA A 254 -36.15 -12.41 31.23
C ALA A 254 -35.38 -11.31 31.98
N HIS A 255 -34.43 -11.67 32.83
CA HIS A 255 -33.56 -10.70 33.49
C HIS A 255 -32.24 -10.49 32.73
N LEU A 256 -31.57 -9.39 33.03
CA LEU A 256 -30.25 -9.06 32.50
C LEU A 256 -29.18 -10.07 32.97
N GLY A 257 -28.25 -10.40 32.07
CA GLY A 257 -27.21 -11.38 32.31
C GLY A 257 -27.57 -12.71 31.67
N GLY A 258 -27.19 -12.88 30.41
CA GLY A 258 -27.72 -13.90 29.51
C GLY A 258 -26.97 -13.93 28.18
N LEU A 259 -27.68 -14.28 27.11
CA LEU A 259 -27.12 -14.42 25.77
C LEU A 259 -28.02 -13.71 24.76
N LEU A 260 -27.43 -12.91 23.90
CA LEU A 260 -28.10 -12.31 22.75
C LEU A 260 -27.70 -13.06 21.48
N VAL A 261 -28.70 -13.45 20.69
CA VAL A 261 -28.55 -14.06 19.37
C VAL A 261 -28.92 -13.02 18.33
N VAL A 262 -27.99 -12.71 17.44
CA VAL A 262 -28.17 -11.72 16.38
C VAL A 262 -28.48 -12.45 15.07
N GLY A 263 -29.72 -12.27 14.60
CA GLY A 263 -30.21 -12.64 13.28
C GLY A 263 -30.08 -11.52 12.25
N GLU A 264 -30.36 -11.83 10.99
CA GLU A 264 -30.46 -10.83 9.93
C GLU A 264 -31.77 -10.04 9.99
N THR A 265 -32.82 -10.66 10.53
CA THR A 265 -34.18 -10.11 10.63
C THR A 265 -34.69 -10.01 12.06
N LEU A 266 -34.20 -10.89 12.95
CA LEU A 266 -34.69 -11.01 14.32
C LEU A 266 -33.53 -11.02 15.33
N LEU A 267 -33.62 -10.18 16.35
CA LEU A 267 -32.79 -10.28 17.55
C LEU A 267 -33.52 -11.10 18.60
N THR A 268 -32.82 -12.04 19.24
CA THR A 268 -33.40 -12.87 20.32
C THR A 268 -32.48 -12.90 21.53
N TYR A 269 -32.97 -12.42 22.67
CA TYR A 269 -32.30 -12.46 23.96
C TYR A 269 -32.76 -13.67 24.77
N PHE A 270 -31.85 -14.34 25.47
CA PHE A 270 -32.08 -15.43 26.40
C PHE A 270 -31.53 -15.10 27.78
N ASP A 271 -32.35 -15.24 28.82
CA ASP A 271 -31.92 -15.15 30.23
C ASP A 271 -30.94 -16.27 30.60
N SER A 272 -29.90 -15.99 31.42
CA SER A 272 -28.93 -16.99 31.84
C SER A 272 -29.48 -18.11 32.73
N LEU A 273 -30.59 -17.92 33.46
CA LEU A 273 -31.07 -18.94 34.42
C LEU A 273 -32.33 -19.67 33.96
N THR A 274 -33.33 -18.92 33.52
CA THR A 274 -34.63 -19.46 33.10
C THR A 274 -34.70 -19.73 31.60
N TYR A 275 -33.73 -19.23 30.82
CA TYR A 275 -33.74 -19.27 29.37
C TYR A 275 -35.03 -18.73 28.73
N SER A 276 -35.74 -17.84 29.44
CA SER A 276 -36.86 -17.11 28.88
C SER A 276 -36.36 -16.19 27.77
N SER A 277 -37.03 -16.23 26.63
CA SER A 277 -36.65 -15.46 25.44
C SER A 277 -37.46 -14.17 25.28
N VAL A 278 -36.79 -13.14 24.77
CA VAL A 278 -37.39 -11.90 24.27
C VAL A 278 -36.89 -11.69 22.86
N SER A 279 -37.80 -11.50 21.90
CA SER A 279 -37.42 -11.30 20.49
C SER A 279 -37.93 -9.97 19.98
N SER A 280 -37.12 -9.28 19.18
CA SER A 280 -37.44 -8.01 18.54
C SER A 280 -37.05 -8.08 17.07
N ALA A 281 -37.98 -7.69 16.19
CA ALA A 281 -37.73 -7.63 14.75
C ALA A 281 -36.91 -6.38 14.40
N LEU A 282 -36.03 -6.51 13.42
CA LEU A 282 -35.30 -5.38 12.85
C LEU A 282 -36.19 -4.65 11.83
N ASP A 283 -36.09 -3.32 11.78
CA ASP A 283 -36.82 -2.50 10.80
C ASP A 283 -36.37 -2.79 9.35
N GLU A 284 -35.06 -3.01 9.18
CA GLU A 284 -34.43 -3.41 7.93
C GLU A 284 -33.59 -4.66 8.16
N PRO A 285 -33.61 -5.64 7.25
CA PRO A 285 -32.71 -6.78 7.34
C PRO A 285 -31.26 -6.33 7.17
N LYS A 286 -30.38 -6.77 8.08
CA LYS A 286 -28.96 -6.38 8.08
C LYS A 286 -28.07 -7.57 8.40
N ILE A 287 -26.98 -7.71 7.64
CA ILE A 287 -25.99 -8.76 7.85
C ILE A 287 -24.89 -8.21 8.76
N TYR A 288 -25.00 -8.44 10.06
CA TYR A 288 -23.95 -8.04 11.00
C TYR A 288 -22.73 -8.96 10.87
N VAL A 289 -21.53 -8.37 10.91
CA VAL A 289 -20.24 -9.08 10.80
C VAL A 289 -19.30 -8.89 12.00
N ALA A 290 -19.46 -7.80 12.76
CA ALA A 290 -18.67 -7.54 13.96
C ALA A 290 -19.50 -6.80 15.03
N TRP A 291 -19.12 -6.96 16.30
CA TRP A 291 -19.75 -6.28 17.42
C TRP A 291 -18.73 -5.83 18.48
N ALA A 292 -19.09 -4.82 19.26
CA ALA A 292 -18.35 -4.40 20.45
C ALA A 292 -19.29 -3.97 21.57
N MET A 293 -18.95 -4.29 22.81
CA MET A 293 -19.68 -3.85 23.99
C MET A 293 -19.31 -2.39 24.32
N TYR A 294 -20.31 -1.52 24.43
CA TYR A 294 -20.13 -0.16 24.97
C TYR A 294 -20.30 -0.16 26.49
N ASP A 295 -21.43 -0.70 26.95
CA ASP A 295 -21.74 -0.96 28.36
C ASP A 295 -22.57 -2.25 28.51
N ASP A 296 -23.13 -2.51 29.70
CA ASP A 296 -23.90 -3.74 29.96
C ASP A 296 -25.18 -3.87 29.11
N THR A 297 -25.71 -2.75 28.59
CA THR A 297 -26.99 -2.64 27.88
C THR A 297 -26.88 -2.20 26.42
N HIS A 298 -25.78 -1.54 26.04
CA HIS A 298 -25.56 -0.95 24.73
C HIS A 298 -24.40 -1.66 24.01
N TYR A 299 -24.65 -2.03 22.75
CA TYR A 299 -23.72 -2.80 21.92
C TYR A 299 -23.63 -2.17 20.54
N PHE A 300 -22.41 -1.98 20.04
CA PHE A 300 -22.18 -1.59 18.66
C PHE A 300 -22.25 -2.82 17.77
N LEU A 301 -22.99 -2.73 16.67
CA LEU A 301 -23.09 -3.75 15.64
C LEU A 301 -22.69 -3.15 14.29
N ALA A 302 -21.70 -3.72 13.62
CA ALA A 302 -21.31 -3.31 12.27
C ALA A 302 -21.80 -4.33 11.23
N ASP A 303 -22.35 -3.83 10.14
CA ASP A 303 -22.81 -4.65 9.02
C ASP A 303 -21.73 -4.89 7.95
N ASP A 304 -22.04 -5.78 7.01
CA ASP A 304 -21.18 -6.11 5.86
C ASP A 304 -20.92 -4.92 4.91
N TYR A 305 -21.77 -3.88 4.98
CA TYR A 305 -21.82 -2.73 4.07
C TYR A 305 -21.22 -1.45 4.66
N GLY A 306 -20.67 -1.50 5.88
CA GLY A 306 -20.06 -0.35 6.56
C GLY A 306 -21.06 0.55 7.30
N ARG A 307 -22.27 0.08 7.60
CA ARG A 307 -23.19 0.74 8.53
C ARG A 307 -22.83 0.29 9.96
N LEU A 308 -22.93 1.23 10.89
CA LEU A 308 -22.73 1.00 12.30
C LEU A 308 -24.03 1.34 13.03
N ASP A 309 -24.53 0.38 13.81
CA ASP A 309 -25.74 0.54 14.59
C ASP A 309 -25.44 0.41 16.09
N LEU A 310 -26.19 1.13 16.90
CA LEU A 310 -26.23 0.99 18.35
C LEU A 310 -27.46 0.16 18.71
N MET A 311 -27.22 -1.03 19.24
CA MET A 311 -28.26 -1.88 19.82
C MET A 311 -28.38 -1.56 21.31
N THR A 312 -29.61 -1.34 21.77
CA THR A 312 -29.94 -1.03 23.16
C THR A 312 -30.89 -2.09 23.73
N LEU A 313 -30.52 -2.67 24.86
CA LEU A 313 -31.42 -3.49 25.66
C LEU A 313 -32.36 -2.58 26.45
N GLU A 314 -33.64 -2.60 26.10
CA GLU A 314 -34.67 -1.91 26.88
C GLU A 314 -34.86 -2.66 28.19
N THR A 315 -34.53 -1.99 29.29
CA THR A 315 -34.59 -2.58 30.62
C THR A 315 -35.58 -1.86 31.52
N TYR A 316 -36.27 -2.63 32.34
CA TYR A 316 -37.15 -2.14 33.40
C TYR A 316 -36.65 -2.65 34.74
N THR A 317 -36.44 -1.74 35.69
CA THR A 317 -35.92 -2.10 37.02
C THR A 317 -37.06 -2.47 37.96
N GLU A 318 -37.06 -3.71 38.45
CA GLU A 318 -37.94 -4.19 39.51
C GLU A 318 -37.14 -4.43 40.82
N PRO A 319 -37.81 -4.53 41.99
CA PRO A 319 -37.13 -4.84 43.25
C PRO A 319 -36.41 -6.20 43.27
N LYS A 320 -36.80 -7.12 42.37
CA LYS A 320 -36.22 -8.45 42.19
C LYS A 320 -35.12 -8.49 41.12
N GLY A 321 -34.90 -7.38 40.40
CA GLY A 321 -33.85 -7.27 39.41
C GLY A 321 -34.19 -6.47 38.16
N VAL A 322 -33.22 -6.37 37.26
CA VAL A 322 -33.35 -5.68 35.96
C VAL A 322 -33.90 -6.65 34.92
N ILE A 323 -35.08 -6.33 34.37
CA ILE A 323 -35.79 -7.14 33.38
C ILE A 323 -35.57 -6.55 32.00
N VAL A 324 -35.29 -7.41 31.02
CA VAL A 324 -35.23 -7.04 29.61
C VAL A 324 -36.63 -7.14 29.01
N THR A 325 -37.14 -6.04 28.46
CA THR A 325 -38.48 -5.97 27.85
C THR A 325 -38.45 -6.02 26.34
N GLY A 326 -37.38 -5.52 25.73
CA GLY A 326 -37.23 -5.42 24.28
C GLY A 326 -35.79 -5.06 23.89
N MET A 327 -35.56 -5.01 22.58
CA MET A 327 -34.31 -4.54 21.98
C MET A 327 -34.65 -3.51 20.92
N THR A 328 -33.92 -2.40 20.90
CA THR A 328 -33.99 -1.38 19.85
C THR A 328 -32.65 -1.24 19.17
N VAL A 329 -32.68 -0.94 17.87
CA VAL A 329 -31.48 -0.75 17.05
C VAL A 329 -31.59 0.60 16.37
N GLU A 330 -30.59 1.45 16.57
CA GLU A 330 -30.54 2.79 16.00
C GLU A 330 -29.25 2.98 15.19
N SER A 331 -29.37 3.52 13.98
CA SER A 331 -28.21 3.73 13.12
C SER A 331 -27.40 4.97 13.49
N LEU A 332 -26.08 4.79 13.64
CA LEU A 332 -25.10 5.85 13.85
C LEU A 332 -24.62 6.37 12.50
N LYS A 333 -24.50 7.70 12.37
CA LYS A 333 -24.14 8.33 11.10
C LYS A 333 -22.86 9.15 11.23
N LEU A 334 -22.02 9.10 10.20
CA LEU A 334 -20.90 10.03 10.07
C LEU A 334 -21.43 11.46 9.88
N SER A 335 -20.60 12.44 10.24
CA SER A 335 -20.89 13.87 10.02
C SER A 335 -21.31 14.16 8.58
N ASN A 336 -20.70 13.47 7.61
CA ASN A 336 -21.14 13.42 6.23
C ASN A 336 -22.08 12.22 6.03
N PRO A 337 -23.39 12.42 5.81
CA PRO A 337 -24.35 11.32 5.72
C PRO A 337 -24.18 10.42 4.48
N ARG A 338 -23.34 10.82 3.52
CA ARG A 338 -22.99 10.01 2.34
C ARG A 338 -21.83 9.04 2.61
N GLU A 339 -21.02 9.32 3.62
CA GLU A 339 -19.89 8.49 4.00
C GLU A 339 -20.35 7.39 4.97
N LEU A 340 -19.75 6.22 4.84
CA LEU A 340 -19.90 5.07 5.74
C LEU A 340 -18.52 4.69 6.27
N ILE A 341 -18.49 3.92 7.35
CA ILE A 341 -17.24 3.37 7.87
C ILE A 341 -16.74 2.26 6.96
N SER A 342 -15.45 1.93 7.05
CA SER A 342 -14.92 0.77 6.34
C SER A 342 -15.48 -0.54 6.92
N ARG A 343 -15.60 -1.58 6.09
CA ARG A 343 -16.12 -2.90 6.48
C ARG A 343 -15.33 -3.44 7.67
N ALA A 344 -15.99 -3.60 8.80
CA ALA A 344 -15.36 -4.04 10.05
C ALA A 344 -15.08 -5.55 10.01
N SER A 345 -13.83 -5.93 10.25
CA SER A 345 -13.45 -7.30 10.58
C SER A 345 -13.51 -7.56 12.09
N ASN A 346 -13.21 -6.53 12.89
CA ASN A 346 -13.26 -6.56 14.34
C ASN A 346 -13.53 -5.13 14.86
N LEU A 347 -14.30 -5.02 15.94
CA LEU A 347 -14.61 -3.75 16.60
C LEU A 347 -14.03 -3.78 18.02
N VAL A 348 -13.31 -2.73 18.38
CA VAL A 348 -12.72 -2.61 19.72
C VAL A 348 -13.06 -1.25 20.31
N TYR A 349 -13.93 -1.25 21.32
CA TYR A 349 -14.25 -0.04 22.08
C TYR A 349 -13.14 0.25 23.10
N MET A 350 -12.54 1.44 23.02
CA MET A 350 -11.38 1.85 23.83
C MET A 350 -11.75 2.65 25.08
N GLY A 351 -13.03 2.98 25.29
CA GLY A 351 -13.46 3.91 26.33
C GLY A 351 -13.57 5.35 25.82
N ASP A 352 -14.15 6.25 26.62
CA ASP A 352 -14.30 7.68 26.32
C ASP A 352 -14.93 8.00 24.94
N GLY A 353 -15.87 7.16 24.48
CA GLY A 353 -16.50 7.31 23.17
C GLY A 353 -15.57 6.99 21.99
N MET A 354 -14.41 6.36 22.22
CA MET A 354 -13.46 6.00 21.17
C MET A 354 -13.67 4.55 20.71
N LEU A 355 -13.93 4.36 19.42
CA LEU A 355 -14.14 3.05 18.80
C LEU A 355 -13.12 2.81 17.69
N PHE A 356 -12.38 1.72 17.78
CA PHE A 356 -11.47 1.30 16.73
C PHE A 356 -12.14 0.27 15.82
N VAL A 357 -12.14 0.56 14.52
CA VAL A 357 -12.64 -0.31 13.45
C VAL A 357 -11.45 -0.91 12.72
N ALA A 358 -11.20 -2.20 12.98
CA ALA A 358 -10.22 -2.97 12.23
C ALA A 358 -10.84 -3.44 10.91
N SER A 359 -10.19 -3.17 9.78
CA SER A 359 -10.66 -3.60 8.47
C SER A 359 -9.61 -4.38 7.70
N HIS A 360 -10.04 -5.51 7.10
CA HIS A 360 -9.23 -6.26 6.15
C HIS A 360 -9.36 -5.72 4.71
N HIS A 361 -10.54 -5.22 4.33
CA HIS A 361 -10.88 -4.83 2.96
C HIS A 361 -10.77 -3.33 2.68
N GLY A 362 -10.63 -2.51 3.72
CA GLY A 362 -10.52 -1.07 3.64
C GLY A 362 -9.53 -0.52 4.65
N ASN A 363 -9.41 0.80 4.71
CA ASN A 363 -8.57 1.46 5.70
C ASN A 363 -9.13 1.21 7.11
N SER A 364 -8.27 0.91 8.08
CA SER A 364 -8.72 0.79 9.48
C SER A 364 -8.90 2.17 10.09
N GLN A 365 -9.91 2.37 10.93
CA GLN A 365 -10.35 3.70 11.35
C GLN A 365 -10.46 3.80 12.88
N LEU A 366 -10.07 4.94 13.44
CA LEU A 366 -10.36 5.33 14.82
C LEU A 366 -11.48 6.38 14.80
N LEU A 367 -12.59 6.06 15.45
CA LEU A 367 -13.79 6.88 15.48
C LEU A 367 -14.02 7.46 16.88
N ARG A 368 -14.50 8.70 16.94
CA ARG A 368 -15.14 9.28 18.12
C ARG A 368 -16.64 9.22 17.94
N ILE A 369 -17.32 8.74 18.96
CA ILE A 369 -18.76 8.56 19.01
C ILE A 369 -19.34 9.59 19.96
N ASP A 370 -20.30 10.35 19.46
CA ASP A 370 -21.18 11.16 20.28
C ASP A 370 -22.55 10.48 20.31
N LEU A 371 -22.92 9.92 21.45
CA LEU A 371 -24.15 9.16 21.62
C LEU A 371 -25.38 10.06 21.69
N ASP A 372 -25.23 11.31 22.15
CA ASP A 372 -26.35 12.25 22.29
C ASP A 372 -26.81 12.73 20.91
N SER A 373 -25.85 13.06 20.06
CA SER A 373 -26.09 13.47 18.67
C SER A 373 -26.21 12.29 17.69
N ARG A 374 -25.78 11.09 18.12
CA ARG A 374 -25.67 9.87 17.30
C ARG A 374 -24.75 10.05 16.09
N THR A 375 -23.74 10.92 16.22
CA THR A 375 -22.76 11.20 15.17
C THR A 375 -21.41 10.53 15.42
N LEU A 376 -20.79 10.15 14.31
CA LEU A 376 -19.44 9.58 14.26
C LEU A 376 -18.49 10.61 13.65
N TYR A 377 -17.28 10.70 14.22
CA TYR A 377 -16.17 11.50 13.72
C TYR A 377 -14.95 10.62 13.50
N ILE A 378 -14.39 10.61 12.29
CA ILE A 378 -13.14 9.90 12.00
C ILE A 378 -11.98 10.74 12.53
N ILE A 379 -11.26 10.23 13.52
CA ILE A 379 -10.07 10.90 14.07
C ILE A 379 -8.84 10.53 13.22
N LYS A 380 -8.66 9.24 12.96
CA LYS A 380 -7.47 8.74 12.24
C LYS A 380 -7.84 7.55 11.37
N SER A 381 -7.24 7.51 10.18
CA SER A 381 -7.37 6.41 9.22
C SER A 381 -5.99 5.82 8.96
N LEU A 382 -5.87 4.50 9.11
CA LEU A 382 -4.67 3.74 8.82
C LEU A 382 -4.80 3.15 7.42
N SER A 383 -3.87 3.51 6.54
CA SER A 383 -3.85 3.01 5.16
C SER A 383 -3.76 1.49 5.11
N ASN A 384 -4.61 0.87 4.30
CA ASN A 384 -4.60 -0.56 4.04
C ASN A 384 -4.61 -0.85 2.53
N ASN A 385 -3.64 -1.64 2.08
CA ASN A 385 -3.51 -2.11 0.70
C ASN A 385 -4.19 -3.48 0.49
N ALA A 386 -4.67 -4.12 1.55
CA ALA A 386 -5.26 -5.44 1.51
C ALA A 386 -6.76 -5.41 1.10
N PRO A 387 -7.24 -6.46 0.42
CA PRO A 387 -6.45 -7.41 -0.37
C PRO A 387 -5.94 -6.75 -1.66
N ILE A 388 -4.71 -7.08 -2.09
CA ILE A 388 -4.24 -6.75 -3.44
C ILE A 388 -4.72 -7.84 -4.39
N LEU A 389 -5.65 -7.50 -5.28
CA LEU A 389 -6.26 -8.47 -6.20
C LEU A 389 -5.47 -8.63 -7.49
N ASP A 390 -4.99 -7.52 -8.04
CA ASP A 390 -4.17 -7.48 -9.24
C ASP A 390 -3.32 -6.20 -9.22
N PHE A 391 -2.22 -6.19 -9.96
CA PHE A 391 -1.39 -4.99 -10.11
C PHE A 391 -0.69 -4.96 -11.45
N ALA A 392 -0.36 -3.74 -11.89
CA ALA A 392 0.44 -3.48 -13.08
C ALA A 392 1.65 -2.62 -12.70
N ILE A 393 2.75 -2.81 -13.43
CA ILE A 393 3.97 -2.01 -13.29
C ILE A 393 3.95 -0.97 -14.40
N MET A 394 4.05 0.30 -14.03
CA MET A 394 4.12 1.42 -14.94
C MET A 394 5.51 2.05 -14.84
N ASP A 395 6.20 2.15 -15.97
CA ASP A 395 7.48 2.86 -16.07
C ASP A 395 7.28 4.18 -16.81
N MET A 396 7.39 5.29 -16.07
CA MET A 396 7.27 6.64 -16.63
C MET A 396 8.59 7.18 -17.18
N GLY A 397 9.72 6.54 -16.85
CA GLY A 397 11.06 7.03 -17.18
C GLY A 397 11.53 6.67 -18.59
N ASN A 398 10.95 5.64 -19.21
CA ASN A 398 11.53 5.01 -20.39
C ASN A 398 10.54 4.87 -21.56
N ARG A 399 9.99 6.01 -22.02
CA ARG A 399 8.96 6.07 -23.07
C ARG A 399 9.49 5.89 -24.50
N ASP A 400 10.77 6.18 -24.75
CA ASP A 400 11.32 6.33 -26.10
C ASP A 400 12.09 5.12 -26.64
N GLY A 401 11.85 3.90 -26.11
CA GLY A 401 12.47 2.68 -26.63
C GLY A 401 13.98 2.56 -26.36
N ASP A 402 14.56 3.48 -25.59
CA ASP A 402 15.91 3.34 -25.06
C ASP A 402 15.91 2.21 -24.02
N ASN A 403 16.45 1.05 -24.41
CA ASN A 403 16.65 -0.11 -23.54
C ASN A 403 17.74 0.12 -22.47
N HIS A 404 17.84 1.33 -21.91
CA HIS A 404 18.84 1.65 -20.89
C HIS A 404 18.38 1.21 -19.50
N GLN A 405 18.86 0.01 -19.19
CA GLN A 405 18.72 -0.83 -18.00
C GLN A 405 19.21 -0.15 -16.71
N GLY A 406 18.30 0.52 -16.01
CA GLY A 406 18.45 0.86 -14.59
C GLY A 406 17.70 -0.11 -13.67
N ASN A 407 18.06 -0.18 -12.39
CA ASN A 407 17.26 -0.87 -11.37
C ASN A 407 15.87 -0.23 -11.33
N VAL A 408 14.90 -0.94 -11.92
CA VAL A 408 13.58 -0.45 -12.31
C VAL A 408 12.85 0.20 -11.11
N PHE A 409 12.85 -0.45 -9.94
CA PHE A 409 12.17 0.08 -8.75
C PHE A 409 12.96 1.19 -8.03
N SER A 410 14.28 1.09 -8.00
CA SER A 410 15.17 2.04 -7.30
C SER A 410 15.31 3.39 -8.02
N SER A 411 14.80 3.55 -9.25
CA SER A 411 14.88 4.85 -9.94
C SER A 411 13.85 5.86 -9.42
N GLY A 412 12.84 5.43 -8.65
CA GLY A 412 11.68 6.24 -8.24
C GLY A 412 10.67 6.50 -9.36
N GLN A 413 10.99 6.08 -10.59
CA GLN A 413 10.20 6.33 -11.80
C GLN A 413 9.16 5.24 -12.06
N THR A 414 9.43 3.99 -11.66
CA THR A 414 8.40 2.95 -11.76
C THR A 414 7.42 3.02 -10.62
N ARG A 415 6.14 2.96 -10.99
CA ARG A 415 5.02 2.91 -10.06
C ARG A 415 4.37 1.54 -10.16
N ILE A 416 4.13 0.93 -9.01
CA ILE A 416 3.27 -0.24 -8.92
C ILE A 416 1.86 0.28 -8.69
N VAL A 417 0.95 -0.02 -9.60
CA VAL A 417 -0.45 0.39 -9.52
C VAL A 417 -1.28 -0.85 -9.21
N ALA A 418 -1.84 -0.90 -8.01
CA ALA A 418 -2.53 -2.07 -7.47
C ALA A 418 -4.02 -1.80 -7.28
N GLY A 419 -4.85 -2.76 -7.68
CA GLY A 419 -6.27 -2.83 -7.31
C GLY A 419 -6.39 -3.41 -5.91
N CYS A 420 -6.78 -2.57 -4.95
CA CYS A 420 -6.80 -2.88 -3.54
C CYS A 420 -8.20 -2.79 -2.96
N GLY A 421 -8.46 -3.56 -1.90
CA GLY A 421 -9.71 -3.51 -1.17
C GLY A 421 -10.85 -4.24 -1.87
N ALA A 422 -12.05 -4.17 -1.28
CA ALA A 422 -13.24 -4.81 -1.83
C ALA A 422 -14.48 -3.92 -1.73
N TYR A 423 -15.34 -4.05 -2.73
CA TYR A 423 -16.63 -3.39 -2.86
C TYR A 423 -16.49 -1.88 -2.67
N ARG A 424 -17.25 -1.29 -1.74
CA ARG A 424 -17.24 0.15 -1.44
C ARG A 424 -15.87 0.65 -0.94
N ASP A 425 -15.10 -0.20 -0.27
CA ASP A 425 -13.75 0.12 0.21
C ASP A 425 -12.68 -0.07 -0.88
N GLY A 426 -13.08 -0.48 -2.09
CA GLY A 426 -12.19 -0.66 -3.22
C GLY A 426 -11.51 0.65 -3.66
N SER A 427 -10.20 0.57 -3.86
CA SER A 427 -9.32 1.69 -4.19
C SER A 427 -8.21 1.27 -5.13
N LEU A 428 -7.70 2.23 -5.90
CA LEU A 428 -6.47 2.08 -6.65
C LEU A 428 -5.32 2.67 -5.82
N ARG A 429 -4.26 1.88 -5.61
CA ARG A 429 -3.09 2.30 -4.84
C ARG A 429 -1.88 2.43 -5.77
N SER A 430 -1.27 3.60 -5.78
CA SER A 430 0.00 3.83 -6.47
C SER A 430 1.13 3.76 -5.45
N ILE A 431 2.01 2.77 -5.62
CA ILE A 431 3.12 2.47 -4.72
C ILE A 431 4.41 2.80 -5.47
N ARG A 432 5.19 3.73 -4.92
CA ARG A 432 6.43 4.25 -5.51
C ARG A 432 7.53 4.33 -4.47
N SER A 433 8.77 4.09 -4.87
CA SER A 433 9.92 4.43 -4.03
C SER A 433 10.16 5.94 -4.06
N GLY A 434 10.39 6.56 -2.91
CA GLY A 434 10.70 7.97 -2.84
C GLY A 434 11.35 8.37 -1.53
N VAL A 435 11.51 9.67 -1.34
CA VAL A 435 12.16 10.30 -0.19
C VAL A 435 11.11 10.95 0.69
N GLY A 436 11.13 10.59 1.97
CA GLY A 436 10.27 11.20 2.99
C GLY A 436 10.72 12.62 3.34
N LEU A 437 9.75 13.49 3.60
CA LEU A 437 9.96 14.79 4.25
C LEU A 437 9.40 14.72 5.66
N GLU A 438 10.23 15.00 6.65
CA GLU A 438 9.81 15.10 8.05
C GLU A 438 9.44 16.56 8.37
N ASP A 439 8.15 16.80 8.64
CA ASP A 439 7.66 18.11 9.03
C ASP A 439 8.12 18.45 10.47
N CYS A 440 8.97 19.47 10.60
CA CYS A 440 9.45 19.96 11.89
C CYS A 440 8.48 21.00 12.47
N VAL A 441 8.09 21.99 11.65
CA VAL A 441 7.21 23.11 12.03
C VAL A 441 6.29 23.46 10.86
N ILE A 442 5.05 23.83 11.16
CA ILE A 442 4.06 24.30 10.19
C ILE A 442 3.70 25.75 10.54
N LEU A 443 3.86 26.64 9.57
CA LEU A 443 3.49 28.06 9.64
C LEU A 443 2.13 28.24 8.93
N ASP A 444 1.05 28.12 9.69
CA ASP A 444 -0.31 28.17 9.15
C ASP A 444 -0.78 29.60 8.77
N GLU A 445 -0.06 30.65 9.19
CA GLU A 445 -0.43 32.04 8.86
C GLU A 445 -0.05 32.44 7.42
N LEU A 446 0.77 31.65 6.74
CA LEU A 446 1.29 31.93 5.40
C LEU A 446 0.56 31.12 4.32
N GLU A 447 -0.50 31.69 3.77
CA GLU A 447 -1.29 31.07 2.70
C GLU A 447 -0.96 31.67 1.32
N ASN A 448 -1.01 30.85 0.25
CA ASN A 448 -0.86 31.29 -1.14
C ASN A 448 0.43 32.07 -1.48
N THR A 449 1.57 31.69 -0.90
CA THR A 449 2.85 32.34 -1.22
C THR A 449 3.28 32.04 -2.68
N ARG A 450 3.80 33.05 -3.37
CA ARG A 450 4.26 32.95 -4.77
C ARG A 450 5.74 32.56 -4.86
N GLY A 451 6.54 33.06 -3.93
CA GLY A 451 7.96 32.77 -3.81
C GLY A 451 8.41 32.95 -2.36
N LEU A 452 9.35 32.11 -1.93
CA LEU A 452 10.06 32.25 -0.67
C LEU A 452 11.51 32.56 -0.99
N PHE A 453 12.14 33.40 -0.16
CA PHE A 453 13.54 33.74 -0.31
C PHE A 453 14.22 33.81 1.05
N MET A 454 15.49 33.43 1.08
CA MET A 454 16.29 33.37 2.28
C MET A 454 17.40 34.41 2.26
N ILE A 455 17.52 35.17 3.34
CA ILE A 455 18.52 36.22 3.50
C ILE A 455 19.35 35.93 4.76
N LYS A 456 20.66 36.21 4.68
CA LYS A 456 21.57 36.17 5.82
C LYS A 456 21.74 37.56 6.40
N SER A 457 21.51 37.72 7.70
CA SER A 457 21.89 38.92 8.42
C SER A 457 23.40 39.04 8.55
N ARG A 458 23.84 40.27 8.82
CA ARG A 458 25.25 40.60 8.84
C ARG A 458 25.98 39.91 10.00
N GLY A 459 27.03 39.15 9.67
CA GLY A 459 27.82 38.40 10.66
C GLY A 459 27.22 37.05 11.05
N SER A 460 25.99 36.75 10.62
CA SER A 460 25.45 35.41 10.72
C SER A 460 26.09 34.50 9.67
N ARG A 461 26.43 33.27 10.07
CA ARG A 461 26.91 32.23 9.14
C ARG A 461 25.75 31.52 8.45
N LEU A 462 24.64 31.40 9.16
CA LEU A 462 23.43 30.70 8.77
C LEU A 462 22.34 31.70 8.39
N VAL A 463 21.29 31.18 7.77
CA VAL A 463 20.13 31.97 7.36
C VAL A 463 19.26 32.26 8.58
N ASP A 464 18.77 33.49 8.68
CA ASP A 464 17.96 33.98 9.79
C ASP A 464 16.75 34.82 9.35
N ILE A 465 16.63 35.16 8.05
CA ILE A 465 15.53 35.99 7.55
C ILE A 465 14.82 35.31 6.38
N LEU A 466 13.51 35.16 6.52
CA LEU A 466 12.60 34.64 5.50
C LEU A 466 11.84 35.79 4.85
N VAL A 467 11.89 35.90 3.53
CA VAL A 467 11.08 36.84 2.75
C VAL A 467 10.03 36.05 1.98
N ALA A 468 8.76 36.28 2.29
CA ALA A 468 7.62 35.66 1.61
C ALA A 468 6.99 36.67 0.64
N SER A 469 6.94 36.31 -0.64
CA SER A 469 6.38 37.13 -1.71
C SER A 469 4.96 36.68 -2.05
N PHE A 470 4.04 37.64 -2.14
CA PHE A 470 2.64 37.47 -2.52
C PHE A 470 2.34 38.29 -3.77
N VAL A 471 1.14 38.11 -4.34
CA VAL A 471 0.73 38.79 -5.58
C VAL A 471 0.75 40.32 -5.45
N THR A 472 0.44 40.85 -4.27
CA THR A 472 0.30 42.29 -4.04
C THR A 472 1.26 42.86 -3.00
N GLU A 473 1.99 42.02 -2.27
CA GLU A 473 2.84 42.46 -1.17
C GLU A 473 4.01 41.50 -0.92
N THR A 474 5.02 41.97 -0.21
CA THR A 474 6.15 41.16 0.29
C THR A 474 6.20 41.29 1.81
N ARG A 475 6.30 40.17 2.53
CA ARG A 475 6.42 40.11 3.99
C ARG A 475 7.77 39.55 4.40
N VAL A 476 8.31 40.03 5.52
CA VAL A 476 9.62 39.62 6.04
C VAL A 476 9.46 39.08 7.45
N PHE A 477 10.09 37.94 7.70
CA PHE A 477 10.10 37.27 8.99
C PHE A 477 11.54 37.11 9.46
N ILE A 478 11.83 37.53 10.68
CA ILE A 478 13.12 37.32 11.32
C ILE A 478 12.99 36.14 12.27
N MET A 479 13.92 35.20 12.16
CA MET A 479 13.96 33.97 12.94
C MET A 479 15.00 34.13 14.05
N PHE A 480 14.55 34.12 15.31
CA PHE A 480 15.42 34.13 16.48
C PHE A 480 15.27 32.82 17.24
N GLU A 481 16.27 31.94 17.15
CA GLU A 481 16.28 30.60 17.77
C GLU A 481 15.02 29.77 17.42
N ASP A 482 13.98 29.87 18.26
CA ASP A 482 12.71 29.14 18.16
C ASP A 482 11.48 30.04 17.85
N GLU A 483 11.65 31.37 17.80
CA GLU A 483 10.55 32.32 17.54
C GLU A 483 10.65 32.95 16.14
N VAL A 484 9.48 33.13 15.50
CA VAL A 484 9.30 33.75 14.18
C VAL A 484 8.57 35.08 14.38
N GLU A 485 9.22 36.20 14.08
CA GLU A 485 8.62 37.54 14.20
C GLU A 485 8.44 38.18 12.81
N GLU A 486 7.22 38.63 12.50
CA GLU A 486 6.93 39.43 11.29
C GLU A 486 7.38 40.87 11.49
N VAL A 487 8.11 41.41 10.51
CA VAL A 487 8.61 42.79 10.54
C VAL A 487 7.99 43.61 9.41
N TYR A 488 7.43 44.76 9.77
CA TYR A 488 6.73 45.67 8.83
C TYR A 488 7.60 46.76 8.21
N ASP A 489 8.84 46.94 8.66
CA ASP A 489 9.87 47.79 8.04
C ASP A 489 11.25 47.16 8.21
N TRP A 490 11.92 46.82 7.11
CA TRP A 490 13.24 46.19 7.16
C TRP A 490 14.12 46.62 5.98
N CYS A 491 15.28 47.21 6.30
CA CYS A 491 16.35 47.57 5.36
C CYS A 491 15.97 48.48 4.18
N GLY A 492 14.80 49.13 4.22
CA GLY A 492 14.28 49.91 3.09
C GLY A 492 13.84 49.05 1.90
N LEU A 493 13.59 47.76 2.10
CA LEU A 493 12.97 46.89 1.11
C LEU A 493 11.56 47.40 0.76
N ASN A 494 11.15 47.20 -0.49
CA ASN A 494 9.80 47.53 -0.91
C ASN A 494 8.84 46.36 -0.58
N PHE A 495 7.84 46.62 0.27
CA PHE A 495 6.82 45.64 0.66
C PHE A 495 5.51 45.76 -0.12
N GLU A 496 5.30 46.85 -0.86
CA GLU A 496 4.04 47.11 -1.58
C GLU A 496 3.96 46.42 -2.96
N VAL A 497 5.04 45.75 -3.37
CA VAL A 497 5.18 45.12 -4.70
C VAL A 497 5.65 43.67 -4.54
N GLU A 498 5.23 42.80 -5.46
CA GLU A 498 5.72 41.41 -5.56
C GLU A 498 7.24 41.41 -5.79
N THR A 499 7.95 40.71 -4.90
CA THR A 499 9.38 40.46 -5.02
C THR A 499 9.61 39.18 -5.83
N LEU A 500 10.38 39.27 -6.91
CA LEU A 500 10.74 38.13 -7.79
C LEU A 500 12.02 37.43 -7.33
N ILE A 501 12.98 38.18 -6.76
CA ILE A 501 14.22 37.65 -6.16
C ILE A 501 14.55 38.48 -4.94
N ALA A 502 14.88 37.82 -3.83
CA ALA A 502 15.62 38.42 -2.73
C ALA A 502 16.81 37.52 -2.37
N ALA A 503 18.01 38.11 -2.23
CA ALA A 503 19.23 37.33 -2.00
C ALA A 503 20.32 38.14 -1.29
N THR A 504 21.21 37.44 -0.61
CA THR A 504 22.46 38.01 -0.07
C THR A 504 23.60 37.79 -1.06
N LEU A 505 24.24 38.87 -1.50
CA LEU A 505 25.37 38.86 -2.43
C LEU A 505 26.71 38.61 -1.72
N PRO A 506 27.76 38.20 -2.45
CA PRO A 506 29.13 38.12 -1.92
C PRO A 506 29.56 39.48 -1.35
N GLY A 507 29.72 39.57 -0.02
CA GLY A 507 29.99 40.82 0.69
C GLY A 507 28.90 41.27 1.68
N TYR A 508 27.81 40.49 1.83
CA TYR A 508 26.67 40.77 2.70
C TYR A 508 25.75 41.92 2.24
N ASP A 509 25.86 42.32 0.98
CA ASP A 509 24.89 43.23 0.34
C ASP A 509 23.58 42.49 0.04
N LEU A 510 22.46 43.20 0.05
CA LEU A 510 21.15 42.63 -0.25
C LEU A 510 20.70 43.03 -1.64
N LEU A 511 20.25 42.05 -2.42
CA LEU A 511 19.62 42.23 -3.72
C LEU A 511 18.11 42.04 -3.57
N GLN A 512 17.32 43.01 -4.03
CA GLN A 512 15.88 42.86 -4.23
C GLN A 512 15.53 43.16 -5.69
N VAL A 513 14.84 42.25 -6.35
CA VAL A 513 14.24 42.44 -7.67
C VAL A 513 12.72 42.41 -7.51
N THR A 514 12.07 43.53 -7.80
CA THR A 514 10.60 43.64 -7.83
C THR A 514 10.10 43.61 -9.29
N ARG A 515 8.80 43.69 -9.51
CA ARG A 515 8.24 43.90 -10.87
C ARG A 515 8.65 45.24 -11.49
N THR A 516 9.06 46.22 -10.70
CA THR A 516 9.30 47.61 -11.13
C THR A 516 10.77 48.00 -11.17
N ASP A 517 11.57 47.56 -10.20
CA ASP A 517 12.96 48.00 -10.05
C ASP A 517 13.86 46.89 -9.48
N VAL A 518 15.16 47.04 -9.73
CA VAL A 518 16.22 46.23 -9.12
C VAL A 518 17.01 47.11 -8.17
N ALA A 519 17.18 46.67 -6.93
CA ALA A 519 17.84 47.43 -5.88
C ALA A 519 18.94 46.62 -5.20
N ILE A 520 20.09 47.26 -4.95
CA ILE A 520 21.15 46.74 -4.09
C ILE A 520 21.26 47.63 -2.85
N PHE A 521 21.20 47.01 -1.69
CA PHE A 521 21.32 47.65 -0.38
C PHE A 521 22.64 47.26 0.25
N HIS A 522 23.43 48.27 0.63
CA HIS A 522 24.68 48.11 1.36
C HIS A 522 24.48 48.59 2.79
N PHE A 523 25.15 47.94 3.72
CA PHE A 523 25.19 48.40 5.11
C PHE A 523 26.35 49.39 5.29
N ASP A 524 26.04 50.64 5.61
CA ASP A 524 27.07 51.67 5.81
C ASP A 524 27.66 51.57 7.23
N ASP A 525 28.94 51.23 7.35
CA ASP A 525 29.66 51.03 8.61
C ASP A 525 30.09 52.32 9.33
N ARG A 526 29.69 53.48 8.81
CA ARG A 526 30.07 54.75 9.42
C ARG A 526 29.31 54.94 10.74
N PRO A 527 30.01 55.31 11.84
CA PRO A 527 29.42 55.43 13.19
C PRO A 527 28.30 56.50 13.33
N GLU A 528 27.99 57.24 12.26
CA GLU A 528 26.98 58.28 12.18
C GLU A 528 25.68 57.82 11.49
N ILE A 529 25.71 56.71 10.73
CA ILE A 529 24.59 56.19 9.92
C ILE A 529 24.57 54.66 10.06
N ASP A 530 24.06 54.17 11.19
CA ASP A 530 23.91 52.74 11.49
C ASP A 530 22.64 52.19 10.82
N SER A 531 22.56 52.27 9.49
CA SER A 531 21.37 51.88 8.73
C SER A 531 21.70 51.37 7.33
N TRP A 532 20.85 50.49 6.82
CA TRP A 532 20.88 50.04 5.44
C TRP A 532 20.58 51.19 4.48
N VAL A 533 21.41 51.34 3.44
CA VAL A 533 21.24 52.38 2.43
C VAL A 533 21.08 51.73 1.06
N LYS A 534 20.00 52.10 0.35
CA LYS A 534 19.81 51.77 -1.06
C LYS A 534 20.95 52.42 -1.85
N THR A 535 21.93 51.62 -2.23
CA THR A 535 23.17 52.12 -2.84
C THR A 535 23.00 52.29 -4.34
N LYS A 536 22.30 51.33 -4.96
CA LYS A 536 22.07 51.28 -6.41
C LYS A 536 20.64 50.88 -6.68
N SER A 537 20.03 51.51 -7.67
CA SER A 537 18.73 51.13 -8.19
C SER A 537 18.73 51.21 -9.70
N TRP A 538 18.22 50.19 -10.36
CA TRP A 538 17.99 50.17 -11.79
C TRP A 538 16.48 50.11 -12.05
N VAL A 539 16.00 50.98 -12.94
CA VAL A 539 14.61 51.04 -13.38
C VAL A 539 14.61 51.06 -14.89
N ASN A 540 13.65 50.37 -15.51
CA ASN A 540 13.52 50.38 -16.96
C ASN A 540 13.06 51.77 -17.47
N GLU A 541 13.93 52.49 -18.17
CA GLU A 541 13.64 53.81 -18.73
C GLU A 541 12.57 53.78 -19.84
N SER A 542 12.36 52.64 -20.51
CA SER A 542 11.42 52.54 -21.63
C SER A 542 9.97 52.29 -21.22
N GLY A 543 9.70 52.10 -19.92
CA GLY A 543 8.44 51.54 -19.44
C GLY A 543 8.29 50.06 -19.78
N GLY A 544 7.61 49.31 -18.92
CA GLY A 544 7.44 47.85 -19.01
C GLY A 544 7.75 47.16 -17.68
N GLU A 545 7.03 46.09 -17.36
CA GLU A 545 7.19 45.36 -16.10
C GLU A 545 8.19 44.20 -16.26
N ILE A 546 8.93 43.90 -15.20
CA ILE A 546 9.81 42.73 -15.15
C ILE A 546 8.93 41.48 -15.01
N THR A 547 8.95 40.61 -16.02
CA THR A 547 8.12 39.40 -16.05
C THR A 547 8.83 38.20 -15.44
N SER A 548 10.16 38.12 -15.57
CA SER A 548 10.98 37.04 -15.03
C SER A 548 12.39 37.54 -14.74
N ALA A 549 13.01 36.99 -13.71
CA ALA A 549 14.35 37.36 -13.28
C ALA A 549 15.11 36.13 -12.80
N SER A 550 16.43 36.13 -12.99
CA SER A 550 17.38 35.17 -12.42
C SER A 550 18.69 35.88 -12.11
N TYR A 551 19.49 35.36 -11.20
CA TYR A 551 20.74 36.00 -10.78
C TYR A 551 21.81 34.94 -10.49
N ASN A 552 23.05 35.38 -10.57
CA ASN A 552 24.19 34.72 -9.94
C ASN A 552 25.02 35.78 -9.21
N ASP A 553 26.19 35.40 -8.70
CA ASP A 553 27.05 36.29 -7.92
C ASP A 553 27.56 37.53 -8.69
N LYS A 554 27.52 37.51 -10.03
CA LYS A 554 28.11 38.55 -10.88
C LYS A 554 27.10 39.30 -11.75
N TRP A 555 26.01 38.65 -12.13
CA TRP A 555 25.04 39.14 -13.11
C TRP A 555 23.60 38.93 -12.63
N VAL A 556 22.72 39.89 -12.95
CA VAL A 556 21.27 39.73 -12.85
C VAL A 556 20.68 39.72 -14.27
N LEU A 557 19.96 38.67 -14.61
CA LEU A 557 19.31 38.49 -15.91
C LEU A 557 17.80 38.74 -15.77
N LEU A 558 17.26 39.65 -16.57
CA LEU A 558 15.88 40.10 -16.51
C LEU A 558 15.20 39.95 -17.86
N CYS A 559 13.89 39.68 -17.84
CA CYS A 559 13.01 39.81 -19.00
C CYS A 559 11.93 40.86 -18.76
N ILE A 560 11.73 41.71 -19.76
CA ILE A 560 10.75 42.80 -19.74
C ILE A 560 9.72 42.54 -20.83
N ASP A 561 8.43 42.57 -20.44
CA ASP A 561 7.26 42.35 -21.29
C ASP A 561 7.39 41.12 -22.22
N GLY A 562 8.13 40.09 -21.81
CA GLY A 562 8.34 38.84 -22.56
C GLY A 562 9.19 38.95 -23.84
N THR A 563 9.76 40.11 -24.19
CA THR A 563 10.44 40.33 -25.49
C THR A 563 11.83 40.94 -25.40
N THR A 564 12.15 41.61 -24.29
CA THR A 564 13.44 42.29 -24.10
C THR A 564 14.21 41.61 -22.99
N ILE A 565 15.46 41.23 -23.25
CA ILE A 565 16.36 40.63 -22.27
C ILE A 565 17.37 41.68 -21.83
N VAL A 566 17.56 41.81 -20.51
CA VAL A 566 18.52 42.73 -19.91
C VAL A 566 19.43 41.96 -18.97
N SER A 567 20.74 42.07 -19.17
CA SER A 567 21.73 41.62 -18.18
C SER A 567 22.33 42.82 -17.45
N LEU A 568 22.31 42.79 -16.13
CA LEU A 568 22.90 43.81 -15.26
C LEU A 568 24.15 43.24 -14.60
N ASN A 569 25.28 43.94 -14.70
CA ASN A 569 26.50 43.54 -14.03
C ASN A 569 26.56 44.10 -12.60
N ILE A 570 26.61 43.22 -11.60
CA ILE A 570 26.59 43.59 -10.17
C ILE A 570 27.89 44.32 -9.78
N GLU A 571 29.05 43.81 -10.23
CA GLU A 571 30.37 44.37 -9.95
C GLU A 571 30.55 45.77 -10.56
N LYS A 572 29.96 46.00 -11.75
CA LYS A 572 30.03 47.27 -12.49
C LYS A 572 28.80 48.17 -12.27
N ASN A 573 28.33 48.25 -11.04
CA ASN A 573 27.27 49.18 -10.64
C ASN A 573 25.94 49.03 -11.41
N LEU A 574 25.49 47.79 -11.67
CA LEU A 574 24.28 47.49 -12.46
C LEU A 574 24.34 48.06 -13.89
N GLU A 575 25.53 48.03 -14.51
CA GLU A 575 25.67 48.34 -15.94
C GLU A 575 24.80 47.38 -16.76
N ALA A 576 23.87 47.95 -17.53
CA ALA A 576 22.86 47.21 -18.27
C ALA A 576 23.28 46.96 -19.72
N CYS A 577 23.31 45.69 -20.12
CA CYS A 577 23.32 45.28 -21.52
C CYS A 577 21.89 44.89 -21.90
N VAL A 578 21.31 45.58 -22.89
CA VAL A 578 19.92 45.38 -23.32
C VAL A 578 19.91 44.82 -24.73
N GLN A 579 19.27 43.66 -24.91
CA GLN A 579 19.04 43.08 -26.24
C GLN A 579 17.54 42.88 -26.47
N ARG A 580 17.03 43.55 -27.52
CA ARG A 580 15.63 43.42 -27.94
C ARG A 580 15.52 42.39 -29.06
N TYR A 581 14.84 41.29 -28.79
CA TYR A 581 14.61 40.24 -29.79
C TYR A 581 13.29 40.53 -30.52
N GLN A 582 13.33 41.52 -31.42
CA GLN A 582 12.27 41.71 -32.42
C GLN A 582 12.79 41.17 -33.75
N GLY A 583 12.09 40.17 -34.31
CA GLY A 583 12.36 39.71 -35.66
C GLY A 583 12.20 40.87 -36.65
N THR A 584 12.95 40.85 -37.75
CA THR A 584 12.77 41.77 -38.88
C THR A 584 11.42 41.62 -39.58
N ASP A 585 10.66 40.55 -39.26
CA ASP A 585 9.28 40.29 -39.70
C ASP A 585 8.33 40.13 -38.49
N PRO A 586 7.14 40.79 -38.46
CA PRO A 586 6.18 40.72 -37.35
C PRO A 586 5.54 39.34 -37.11
N SER A 587 5.71 38.40 -38.04
CA SER A 587 5.20 37.03 -37.96
C SER A 587 6.17 36.03 -37.32
N GLN A 588 7.39 36.46 -36.97
CA GLN A 588 8.45 35.62 -36.39
C GLN A 588 9.03 36.19 -35.08
N SER A 589 8.28 37.00 -34.33
CA SER A 589 8.73 37.42 -32.99
C SER A 589 8.58 36.26 -32.00
N ASP A 590 9.69 35.74 -31.52
CA ASP A 590 9.70 34.74 -30.45
C ASP A 590 9.66 35.43 -29.08
N GLN A 591 8.93 34.85 -28.14
CA GLN A 591 8.80 35.37 -26.77
C GLN A 591 9.69 34.56 -25.82
N VAL A 592 10.22 35.22 -24.80
CA VAL A 592 11.00 34.55 -23.76
C VAL A 592 10.02 33.88 -22.80
N SER A 593 10.18 32.58 -22.59
CA SER A 593 9.32 31.80 -21.69
C SER A 593 9.94 31.64 -20.29
N CYS A 594 11.24 31.44 -20.21
CA CYS A 594 11.99 31.25 -18.97
C CYS A 594 13.47 31.64 -19.16
N LEU A 595 14.14 31.97 -18.06
CA LEU A 595 15.54 32.38 -18.05
C LEU A 595 16.24 31.92 -16.77
N HIS A 596 17.53 31.62 -16.88
CA HIS A 596 18.34 31.16 -15.76
C HIS A 596 19.79 31.64 -15.90
N ALA A 597 20.33 32.31 -14.88
CA ALA A 597 21.75 32.64 -14.78
C ALA A 597 22.45 31.53 -14.00
N SER A 598 23.51 30.93 -14.56
CA SER A 598 24.14 29.78 -13.91
C SER A 598 24.98 30.22 -12.70
N PRO A 599 24.87 29.53 -11.55
CA PRO A 599 25.75 29.75 -10.41
C PRO A 599 27.17 29.19 -10.67
N ASP A 600 27.28 28.05 -11.37
CA ASP A 600 28.55 27.39 -11.65
C ASP A 600 29.32 28.05 -12.82
N LEU A 601 28.59 28.42 -13.87
CA LEU A 601 29.13 29.09 -15.07
C LEU A 601 28.76 30.57 -15.06
N MET A 602 29.40 31.35 -14.18
CA MET A 602 29.00 32.71 -13.84
C MET A 602 28.85 33.68 -15.03
N ASP A 603 29.57 33.50 -16.14
CA ASP A 603 29.46 34.39 -17.32
C ASP A 603 28.39 33.95 -18.34
N PHE A 604 27.71 32.82 -18.10
CA PHE A 604 26.72 32.24 -19.01
C PHE A 604 25.33 32.14 -18.38
N GLY A 605 24.32 32.35 -19.22
CA GLY A 605 22.91 32.16 -18.87
C GLY A 605 22.21 31.32 -19.94
N VAL A 606 21.01 30.87 -19.61
CA VAL A 606 20.17 30.07 -20.50
C VAL A 606 18.82 30.76 -20.66
N VAL A 607 18.33 30.81 -21.90
CA VAL A 607 17.06 31.43 -22.28
C VAL A 607 16.21 30.40 -23.02
N GLY A 608 14.98 30.19 -22.55
CA GLY A 608 13.96 29.39 -23.22
C GLY A 608 13.03 30.27 -24.06
N TRP A 609 12.72 29.80 -25.27
CA TRP A 609 11.89 30.50 -26.24
C TRP A 609 10.52 29.83 -26.40
N TRP A 610 9.46 30.62 -26.50
CA TRP A 610 8.08 30.14 -26.51
C TRP A 610 7.66 29.58 -27.87
N SER A 611 7.70 30.40 -28.92
CA SER A 611 7.16 30.09 -30.25
C SER A 611 7.99 29.01 -30.94
N SER A 612 9.32 29.07 -30.80
CA SER A 612 10.23 28.09 -31.42
C SER A 612 10.47 26.84 -30.57
N GLY A 613 10.09 26.82 -29.29
CA GLY A 613 10.40 25.72 -28.38
C GLY A 613 11.91 25.44 -28.26
N LYS A 614 12.74 26.48 -28.46
CA LYS A 614 14.20 26.38 -28.47
C LYS A 614 14.77 26.79 -27.11
N ILE A 615 15.94 26.25 -26.77
CA ILE A 615 16.78 26.76 -25.68
C ILE A 615 18.06 27.34 -26.28
N THR A 616 18.53 28.46 -25.73
CA THR A 616 19.82 29.05 -26.11
C THR A 616 20.66 29.38 -24.90
N ILE A 617 21.93 28.99 -24.94
CA ILE A 617 22.96 29.43 -23.99
C ILE A 617 23.50 30.77 -24.49
N VAL A 618 23.42 31.80 -23.65
CA VAL A 618 23.82 33.18 -23.93
C VAL A 618 24.99 33.59 -23.05
N ASP A 619 25.88 34.41 -23.61
CA ASP A 619 26.94 35.10 -22.87
C ASP A 619 26.33 36.32 -22.17
N LEU A 620 26.41 36.41 -20.85
CA LEU A 620 25.74 37.47 -20.08
C LEU A 620 26.36 38.86 -20.30
N ALA A 621 27.62 38.95 -20.74
CA ALA A 621 28.26 40.22 -21.01
C ALA A 621 27.83 40.86 -22.33
N THR A 622 27.45 40.03 -23.32
CA THR A 622 27.11 40.50 -24.67
C THR A 622 25.71 40.13 -25.14
N LEU A 623 25.01 39.27 -24.40
CA LEU A 623 23.73 38.62 -24.74
C LEU A 623 23.74 37.83 -26.06
N ASN A 624 24.93 37.58 -26.64
CA ASN A 624 25.05 36.79 -27.86
C ASN A 624 24.78 35.30 -27.57
N ALA A 625 23.94 34.68 -28.40
CA ALA A 625 23.69 33.24 -28.35
C ALA A 625 24.93 32.47 -28.83
N LYS A 626 25.42 31.54 -28.00
CA LYS A 626 26.57 30.67 -28.30
C LYS A 626 26.13 29.34 -28.87
N HIS A 627 25.19 28.68 -28.19
CA HIS A 627 24.66 27.37 -28.56
C HIS A 627 23.14 27.39 -28.42
N GLY A 628 22.44 26.60 -29.22
CA GLY A 628 21.01 26.43 -29.02
C GLY A 628 20.44 25.19 -29.66
N GLU A 629 19.50 24.58 -28.96
CA GLU A 629 18.94 23.27 -29.26
C GLU A 629 17.41 23.34 -29.30
N ASN A 630 16.80 22.59 -30.22
CA ASN A 630 15.35 22.52 -30.36
C ASN A 630 14.80 21.36 -29.51
N LEU A 631 13.76 21.63 -28.70
CA LEU A 631 13.11 20.64 -27.87
C LEU A 631 11.99 19.88 -28.58
N GLN A 632 11.50 20.37 -29.72
CA GLN A 632 10.39 19.76 -30.46
C GLN A 632 10.74 18.34 -30.90
N GLN A 633 9.88 17.38 -30.53
CA GLN A 633 10.01 15.97 -30.91
C GLN A 633 9.39 15.68 -32.29
N THR A 634 8.31 16.38 -32.65
CA THR A 634 7.63 16.29 -33.95
C THR A 634 7.23 17.68 -34.43
N ALA A 635 7.10 17.88 -35.75
CA ALA A 635 6.81 19.19 -36.34
C ALA A 635 5.47 19.81 -35.91
N ASP A 636 4.54 18.99 -35.39
CA ASP A 636 3.19 19.39 -34.98
C ASP A 636 3.00 19.50 -33.46
N ALA A 637 4.01 19.14 -32.64
CA ALA A 637 3.93 19.22 -31.18
C ALA A 637 4.57 20.52 -30.67
N ALA A 638 3.77 21.41 -30.08
CA ALA A 638 4.29 22.54 -29.31
C ALA A 638 4.93 22.00 -28.01
N SER A 639 6.21 22.29 -27.80
CA SER A 639 6.92 21.97 -26.56
C SER A 639 7.53 23.25 -26.02
N VAL A 640 6.79 23.93 -25.15
CA VAL A 640 7.22 25.21 -24.57
C VAL A 640 8.02 24.96 -23.28
N PRO A 641 9.29 25.41 -23.18
CA PRO A 641 10.03 25.36 -21.93
C PRO A 641 9.45 26.37 -20.93
N ARG A 642 9.18 25.92 -19.71
CA ARG A 642 8.56 26.71 -18.63
C ARG A 642 9.51 27.07 -17.50
N ASP A 643 10.50 26.22 -17.24
CA ASP A 643 11.51 26.48 -16.24
C ASP A 643 12.84 25.80 -16.60
N ILE A 644 13.95 26.38 -16.16
CA ILE A 644 15.31 25.95 -16.52
C ILE A 644 16.23 26.03 -15.30
N ALA A 645 17.06 25.01 -15.12
CA ALA A 645 18.14 25.02 -14.14
C ALA A 645 19.44 24.50 -14.75
N LEU A 646 20.54 25.26 -14.62
CA LEU A 646 21.88 24.87 -15.08
C LEU A 646 22.82 24.79 -13.87
N VAL A 647 23.06 23.58 -13.38
CA VAL A 647 23.75 23.34 -12.12
C VAL A 647 24.61 22.07 -12.13
N GLN A 648 25.67 22.05 -11.33
CA GLN A 648 26.50 20.89 -11.09
C GLN A 648 25.80 19.84 -10.20
N LEU A 649 25.18 18.83 -10.82
CA LEU A 649 24.55 17.70 -10.11
C LEU A 649 25.55 16.58 -9.80
N HIS A 650 26.41 16.26 -10.76
CA HIS A 650 27.45 15.25 -10.60
C HIS A 650 28.68 15.85 -9.91
N PRO A 651 29.48 15.06 -9.16
CA PRO A 651 30.82 15.48 -8.77
C PRO A 651 31.65 15.91 -9.99
N ARG A 652 32.42 17.00 -9.87
CA ARG A 652 33.17 17.63 -10.99
C ARG A 652 34.20 16.71 -11.67
N ASN A 653 34.59 15.63 -11.00
CA ASN A 653 35.49 14.60 -11.52
C ASN A 653 34.80 13.60 -12.47
N ILE A 654 33.47 13.51 -12.46
CA ILE A 654 32.69 12.56 -13.27
C ILE A 654 32.11 13.23 -14.52
N SER A 655 31.41 14.35 -14.34
CA SER A 655 30.73 15.06 -15.44
C SER A 655 30.71 16.58 -15.19
N GLY A 656 30.49 17.35 -16.26
CA GLY A 656 30.25 18.79 -16.19
C GLY A 656 28.87 19.14 -15.64
N PRO A 657 28.49 20.43 -15.67
CA PRO A 657 27.17 20.89 -15.25
C PRO A 657 26.04 20.23 -16.07
N THR A 658 24.88 20.03 -15.45
CA THR A 658 23.70 19.47 -16.09
C THR A 658 22.67 20.59 -16.32
N LEU A 659 22.16 20.68 -17.54
CA LEU A 659 21.04 21.55 -17.90
C LEU A 659 19.74 20.75 -17.81
N LEU A 660 18.81 21.20 -16.97
CA LEU A 660 17.46 20.66 -16.84
C LEU A 660 16.45 21.68 -17.35
N VAL A 661 15.51 21.21 -18.17
CA VAL A 661 14.46 22.02 -18.78
C VAL A 661 13.11 21.36 -18.54
N ALA A 662 12.23 22.05 -17.82
CA ALA A 662 10.86 21.65 -17.61
C ALA A 662 9.96 22.17 -18.74
N LEU A 663 9.18 21.28 -19.35
CA LEU A 663 8.23 21.57 -20.42
C LEU A 663 6.81 21.79 -19.86
N GLU A 664 5.92 22.30 -20.70
CA GLU A 664 4.53 22.57 -20.33
C GLU A 664 3.66 21.34 -20.01
N ASP A 665 4.05 20.17 -20.54
CA ASP A 665 3.37 18.89 -20.35
C ASP A 665 3.83 18.13 -19.09
N GLY A 666 4.66 18.75 -18.25
CA GLY A 666 5.24 18.14 -17.04
C GLY A 666 6.43 17.22 -17.31
N THR A 667 6.95 17.25 -18.54
CA THR A 667 8.16 16.53 -18.93
C THR A 667 9.42 17.35 -18.63
N VAL A 668 10.44 16.73 -18.05
CA VAL A 668 11.74 17.34 -17.77
C VAL A 668 12.80 16.70 -18.66
N THR A 669 13.47 17.53 -19.46
CA THR A 669 14.60 17.11 -20.29
C THR A 669 15.92 17.52 -19.63
N SER A 670 16.88 16.60 -19.56
CA SER A 670 18.22 16.82 -19.02
C SER A 670 19.28 16.71 -20.12
N PHE A 671 20.31 17.54 -20.04
CA PHE A 671 21.48 17.56 -20.92
C PHE A 671 22.75 17.70 -20.10
N ASP A 672 23.81 17.00 -20.52
CA ASP A 672 25.16 17.21 -20.01
C ASP A 672 25.84 18.33 -20.81
N VAL A 673 26.35 19.33 -20.10
CA VAL A 673 26.98 20.52 -20.69
C VAL A 673 28.50 20.39 -20.60
N SER A 674 29.18 20.45 -21.75
CA SER A 674 30.65 20.49 -21.78
C SER A 674 31.17 21.85 -21.33
N VAL A 675 32.09 21.87 -20.37
CA VAL A 675 32.70 23.12 -19.84
C VAL A 675 33.58 23.82 -20.88
N GLU A 676 34.18 23.07 -21.81
CA GLU A 676 35.13 23.63 -22.80
C GLU A 676 34.41 24.32 -23.97
N ASN A 677 33.36 23.69 -24.50
CA ASN A 677 32.69 24.13 -25.74
C ASN A 677 31.21 24.54 -25.55
N LEU A 678 30.64 24.35 -24.35
CA LEU A 678 29.21 24.59 -24.06
C LEU A 678 28.25 23.82 -24.97
N GLU A 679 28.70 22.68 -25.51
CA GLU A 679 27.86 21.77 -26.29
C GLU A 679 26.95 20.96 -25.35
N LEU A 680 25.70 20.80 -25.78
CA LEU A 680 24.70 19.97 -25.12
C LEU A 680 24.80 18.53 -25.63
N SER A 681 24.87 17.58 -24.71
CA SER A 681 24.96 16.15 -25.01
C SER A 681 24.10 15.35 -24.03
N GLY A 682 23.88 14.06 -24.30
CA GLY A 682 23.20 13.17 -23.34
C GLY A 682 21.74 13.52 -23.05
N LYS A 683 20.99 14.00 -24.07
CA LYS A 683 19.55 14.32 -23.96
C LYS A 683 18.77 13.14 -23.35
N LYS A 684 18.18 13.35 -22.18
CA LYS A 684 17.25 12.39 -21.54
C LYS A 684 15.97 13.08 -21.13
N THR A 685 14.84 12.46 -21.36
CA THR A 685 13.51 13.04 -21.16
C THR A 685 12.71 12.18 -20.18
N VAL A 686 12.17 12.79 -19.12
CA VAL A 686 11.44 12.09 -18.04
C VAL A 686 10.15 12.85 -17.72
N THR A 687 9.00 12.17 -17.70
CA THR A 687 7.72 12.79 -17.32
C THR A 687 7.49 12.69 -15.81
N LEU A 688 7.37 13.83 -15.12
CA LEU A 688 7.16 13.88 -13.67
C LEU A 688 5.68 14.07 -13.27
N GLY A 689 4.91 14.78 -14.10
CA GLY A 689 3.49 15.08 -13.86
C GLY A 689 2.79 15.52 -15.14
N SER A 690 1.57 16.04 -15.00
CA SER A 690 0.79 16.61 -16.12
C SER A 690 0.93 18.13 -16.25
N SER A 691 1.30 18.81 -15.16
CA SER A 691 1.49 20.26 -15.07
C SER A 691 2.97 20.63 -15.17
N PRO A 692 3.31 21.85 -15.62
CA PRO A 692 4.71 22.27 -15.75
C PRO A 692 5.45 22.23 -14.42
N ALA A 693 6.61 21.57 -14.41
CA ALA A 693 7.47 21.50 -13.24
C ALA A 693 8.19 22.83 -13.00
N ARG A 694 8.30 23.24 -11.74
CA ARG A 694 9.26 24.28 -11.32
C ARG A 694 10.46 23.62 -10.67
N LEU A 695 11.66 24.08 -11.02
CA LEU A 695 12.93 23.50 -10.61
C LEU A 695 13.58 24.39 -9.55
N HIS A 696 13.58 23.94 -8.30
CA HIS A 696 14.21 24.65 -7.19
C HIS A 696 15.57 24.04 -6.88
N ILE A 697 16.63 24.86 -6.89
CA ILE A 697 18.00 24.39 -6.65
C ILE A 697 18.26 24.31 -5.14
N LEU A 698 18.76 23.16 -4.69
CA LEU A 698 19.11 22.87 -3.30
C LEU A 698 20.61 22.52 -3.22
N PRO A 699 21.48 23.46 -2.84
CA PRO A 699 22.91 23.19 -2.67
C PRO A 699 23.14 22.25 -1.47
N GLU A 700 24.05 21.30 -1.60
CA GLU A 700 24.47 20.46 -0.47
C GLU A 700 25.45 21.20 0.45
N PRO A 701 25.44 20.93 1.77
CA PRO A 701 26.29 21.63 2.73
C PRO A 701 27.79 21.36 2.52
N ASP A 702 28.58 22.43 2.56
CA ASP A 702 30.01 22.55 2.17
C ASP A 702 30.99 21.58 2.86
N ASP A 703 30.63 20.89 3.93
CA ASP A 703 31.56 20.08 4.72
C ASP A 703 31.84 18.67 4.14
N THR A 704 31.07 18.21 3.13
CA THR A 704 31.19 16.82 2.61
C THR A 704 31.10 16.64 1.09
N SER A 705 30.64 17.64 0.33
CA SER A 705 30.38 17.51 -1.11
C SER A 705 31.24 18.47 -1.95
N ASP A 706 31.67 18.01 -3.13
CA ASP A 706 32.50 18.73 -4.13
C ASP A 706 31.73 19.89 -4.82
N GLY A 707 30.88 20.62 -4.08
CA GLY A 707 30.01 21.66 -4.60
C GLY A 707 28.83 21.13 -5.42
N THR A 708 28.31 19.95 -5.10
CA THR A 708 27.13 19.37 -5.76
C THR A 708 25.84 19.98 -5.26
N SER A 709 24.84 20.07 -6.14
CA SER A 709 23.48 20.45 -5.79
C SER A 709 22.50 19.34 -6.12
N SER A 710 21.34 19.38 -5.47
CA SER A 710 20.15 18.62 -5.83
C SER A 710 19.08 19.60 -6.34
N ILE A 711 18.09 19.10 -7.08
CA ILE A 711 16.97 19.91 -7.57
C ILE A 711 15.66 19.34 -7.06
N PHE A 712 14.84 20.19 -6.47
CA PHE A 712 13.48 19.85 -6.10
C PHE A 712 12.53 20.31 -7.20
N ALA A 713 11.91 19.36 -7.89
CA ALA A 713 10.94 19.62 -8.94
C ALA A 713 9.52 19.59 -8.36
N THR A 714 8.85 20.74 -8.30
CA THR A 714 7.45 20.84 -7.85
C THR A 714 6.48 20.66 -9.01
N THR A 715 5.63 19.65 -8.93
CA THR A 715 4.47 19.39 -9.82
C THR A 715 3.30 18.90 -8.96
N GLU A 716 2.24 18.35 -9.57
CA GLU A 716 1.23 17.53 -8.87
C GLU A 716 1.87 16.43 -8.00
N HIS A 717 3.04 15.95 -8.43
CA HIS A 717 3.85 14.95 -7.76
C HIS A 717 5.30 15.43 -7.62
N SER A 718 5.57 16.13 -6.52
CA SER A 718 6.91 16.64 -6.22
C SER A 718 7.98 15.55 -6.25
N SER A 719 9.13 15.85 -6.87
CA SER A 719 10.23 14.91 -7.06
C SER A 719 11.58 15.57 -6.77
N LEU A 720 12.49 14.85 -6.10
CA LEU A 720 13.86 15.24 -5.85
C LEU A 720 14.78 14.60 -6.88
N ILE A 721 15.54 15.43 -7.59
CA ILE A 721 16.52 15.07 -8.61
C ILE A 721 17.91 15.25 -8.01
N TYR A 722 18.69 14.18 -7.93
CA TYR A 722 20.06 14.23 -7.41
C TYR A 722 20.94 13.23 -8.12
N SER A 723 22.26 13.40 -8.01
CA SER A 723 23.20 12.40 -8.49
C SER A 723 23.47 11.34 -7.43
N SER A 724 23.41 10.08 -7.84
CA SER A 724 23.95 8.95 -7.07
C SER A 724 24.71 8.03 -8.00
N GLU A 725 25.91 7.59 -7.60
CA GLU A 725 26.75 6.66 -8.36
C GLU A 725 27.02 7.08 -9.82
N GLY A 726 27.13 8.38 -10.07
CA GLY A 726 27.36 8.92 -11.41
C GLY A 726 26.14 8.88 -12.34
N ARG A 727 24.94 8.63 -11.81
CA ARG A 727 23.66 8.69 -12.55
C ARG A 727 22.72 9.71 -11.92
N LEU A 728 21.83 10.28 -12.74
CA LEU A 728 20.72 11.12 -12.28
C LEU A 728 19.59 10.23 -11.79
N VAL A 729 19.12 10.48 -10.57
CA VAL A 729 18.02 9.76 -9.94
C VAL A 729 16.85 10.72 -9.71
N TYR A 730 15.64 10.29 -10.02
CA TYR A 730 14.40 11.05 -9.85
C TYR A 730 13.55 10.39 -8.76
N SER A 731 13.74 10.79 -7.51
CA SER A 731 13.00 10.21 -6.37
C SER A 731 11.74 11.02 -6.09
N ALA A 732 10.57 10.38 -6.06
CA ALA A 732 9.35 11.07 -5.66
C ALA A 732 9.41 11.50 -4.19
N THR A 733 8.66 12.54 -3.80
CA THR A 733 8.65 13.06 -2.42
C THR A 733 7.23 13.06 -1.82
N THR A 734 7.12 13.29 -0.51
CA THR A 734 5.82 13.40 0.21
C THR A 734 5.17 14.77 0.13
N ALA A 735 5.83 15.78 -0.43
CA ALA A 735 5.29 17.13 -0.54
C ALA A 735 4.27 17.24 -1.69
N ASP A 736 3.06 16.72 -1.48
CA ASP A 736 1.95 16.89 -2.41
C ASP A 736 1.50 18.36 -2.46
N GLY A 737 1.40 18.93 -3.67
CA GLY A 737 0.94 20.31 -3.87
C GLY A 737 1.91 21.40 -3.41
N ALA A 738 3.21 21.10 -3.35
CA ALA A 738 4.22 22.13 -3.11
C ALA A 738 4.31 23.11 -4.29
N THR A 739 4.40 24.40 -3.98
CA THR A 739 4.48 25.49 -4.97
C THR A 739 5.89 26.05 -5.11
N CYS A 740 6.59 26.20 -3.97
CA CYS A 740 7.95 26.72 -3.88
C CYS A 740 8.72 25.97 -2.80
N VAL A 741 9.99 25.66 -3.08
CA VAL A 741 10.88 25.03 -2.11
C VAL A 741 12.19 25.82 -2.06
N VAL A 742 12.66 26.12 -0.85
CA VAL A 742 13.94 26.83 -0.67
C VAL A 742 14.82 26.16 0.38
N PRO A 743 16.15 26.21 0.22
CA PRO A 743 17.06 25.71 1.24
C PRO A 743 16.94 26.55 2.52
N PHE A 744 16.83 25.89 3.67
CA PHE A 744 16.64 26.55 4.97
C PHE A 744 17.59 25.98 6.02
N ASP A 745 18.73 26.64 6.19
CA ASP A 745 19.74 26.25 7.16
C ASP A 745 19.89 27.35 8.23
N SER A 746 19.30 27.13 9.39
CA SER A 746 19.28 28.07 10.53
C SER A 746 19.78 27.37 11.81
N TYR A 747 20.09 28.15 12.86
CA TYR A 747 20.57 27.56 14.13
C TYR A 747 19.55 26.63 14.81
N GLY A 748 18.25 26.97 14.76
CA GLY A 748 17.17 26.13 15.32
C GLY A 748 16.81 24.95 14.43
N PHE A 749 16.99 25.11 13.11
CA PHE A 749 16.63 24.10 12.10
C PHE A 749 17.80 23.88 11.12
N PRO A 750 18.81 23.08 11.52
CA PRO A 750 19.96 22.79 10.67
C PRO A 750 19.58 21.84 9.53
N HIS A 751 20.07 22.12 8.32
CA HIS A 751 19.89 21.31 7.11
C HIS A 751 18.42 21.02 6.73
N CYS A 752 17.54 21.98 6.97
CA CYS A 752 16.13 21.89 6.59
C CYS A 752 15.88 22.55 5.22
N ILE A 753 14.66 22.35 4.71
CA ILE A 753 14.10 23.05 3.57
C ILE A 753 12.77 23.67 3.99
N LEU A 754 12.41 24.79 3.38
CA LEU A 754 11.07 25.34 3.50
C LEU A 754 10.26 24.92 2.28
N VAL A 755 9.08 24.35 2.52
CA VAL A 755 8.14 23.92 1.49
C VAL A 755 6.88 24.76 1.64
N SER A 756 6.60 25.61 0.65
CA SER A 756 5.30 26.28 0.56
C SER A 756 4.28 25.39 -0.14
N THR A 757 3.08 25.35 0.41
CA THR A 757 1.88 24.85 -0.26
C THR A 757 0.87 26.00 -0.41
N ASP A 758 -0.27 25.76 -1.04
CA ASP A 758 -1.34 26.77 -1.11
C ASP A 758 -1.91 27.12 0.28
N LYS A 759 -1.82 26.18 1.24
CA LYS A 759 -2.44 26.30 2.56
C LYS A 759 -1.50 26.76 3.67
N ASN A 760 -0.24 26.36 3.62
CA ASN A 760 0.74 26.70 4.66
C ASN A 760 2.17 26.54 4.15
N VAL A 761 3.11 27.16 4.89
CA VAL A 761 4.55 26.96 4.72
C VAL A 761 5.06 26.02 5.80
N ARG A 762 5.87 25.04 5.42
CA ARG A 762 6.40 24.01 6.34
C ARG A 762 7.91 24.01 6.35
N VAL A 763 8.49 23.87 7.54
CA VAL A 763 9.92 23.56 7.71
C VAL A 763 10.04 22.04 7.69
N CYS A 764 10.67 21.50 6.67
CA CYS A 764 10.81 20.07 6.45
C CYS A 764 12.28 19.67 6.47
N ARG A 765 12.59 18.48 6.99
CA ARG A 765 13.88 17.84 6.82
C ARG A 765 13.79 16.77 5.74
N VAL A 766 14.73 16.76 4.80
CA VAL A 766 14.81 15.73 3.76
C VAL A 766 15.46 14.48 4.35
N ASP A 767 14.73 13.37 4.38
CA ASP A 767 15.30 12.08 4.75
C ASP A 767 16.23 11.57 3.64
N LYS A 768 17.32 10.89 4.00
CA LYS A 768 18.21 10.24 3.03
C LYS A 768 17.78 8.79 2.77
N GLU A 769 16.97 8.21 3.64
CA GLU A 769 16.41 6.87 3.43
C GLU A 769 15.27 6.91 2.41
N ARG A 770 15.26 5.92 1.51
CA ARG A 770 14.15 5.73 0.58
C ARG A 770 13.05 4.96 1.27
N LEU A 771 11.85 5.49 1.21
CA LEU A 771 10.65 4.89 1.76
C LEU A 771 9.64 4.63 0.63
N THR A 772 8.81 3.60 0.81
CA THR A 772 7.70 3.36 -0.09
C THR A 772 6.57 4.34 0.20
N HIS A 773 6.22 5.17 -0.78
CA HIS A 773 5.04 6.03 -0.71
C HIS A 773 3.86 5.37 -1.38
N VAL A 774 2.73 5.36 -0.67
CA VAL A 774 1.47 4.83 -1.17
C VAL A 774 0.46 5.95 -1.29
N LYS A 775 0.06 6.28 -2.53
CA LYS A 775 -1.04 7.19 -2.81
C LYS A 775 -2.32 6.38 -3.04
N SER A 776 -3.39 6.76 -2.35
CA SER A 776 -4.69 6.10 -2.45
C SER A 776 -5.68 6.91 -3.27
N LEU A 777 -6.40 6.23 -4.16
CA LEU A 777 -7.48 6.81 -4.95
C LEU A 777 -8.73 5.94 -4.80
N PRO A 778 -9.79 6.45 -4.14
CA PRO A 778 -11.00 5.68 -3.91
C PRO A 778 -11.75 5.46 -5.23
N VAL A 779 -12.04 4.21 -5.56
CA VAL A 779 -12.84 3.83 -6.73
C VAL A 779 -14.27 3.48 -6.31
N HIS A 780 -14.45 3.08 -5.03
CA HIS A 780 -15.72 2.63 -4.45
C HIS A 780 -16.31 1.36 -5.10
N GLU A 781 -15.46 0.61 -5.79
CA GLU A 781 -15.79 -0.66 -6.44
C GLU A 781 -14.57 -1.58 -6.32
N THR A 782 -14.79 -2.90 -6.33
CA THR A 782 -13.69 -3.87 -6.36
C THR A 782 -12.98 -3.78 -7.71
N VAL A 783 -11.73 -3.32 -7.71
CA VAL A 783 -10.85 -3.38 -8.89
C VAL A 783 -10.25 -4.79 -8.97
N ARG A 784 -10.87 -5.67 -9.75
CA ARG A 784 -10.49 -7.08 -9.84
C ARG A 784 -9.29 -7.31 -10.76
N ARG A 785 -9.16 -6.52 -11.83
CA ARG A 785 -8.08 -6.64 -12.82
C ARG A 785 -7.57 -5.28 -13.27
N VAL A 786 -6.28 -5.17 -13.51
CA VAL A 786 -5.61 -3.93 -13.94
C VAL A 786 -4.67 -4.21 -15.11
N ALA A 787 -4.86 -3.51 -16.23
CA ALA A 787 -3.96 -3.58 -17.37
C ALA A 787 -3.49 -2.18 -17.78
N TYR A 788 -2.18 -2.00 -17.98
CA TYR A 788 -1.57 -0.75 -18.42
C TYR A 788 -1.30 -0.77 -19.93
N ALA A 789 -1.68 0.28 -20.63
CA ALA A 789 -1.36 0.51 -22.04
C ALA A 789 -0.53 1.81 -22.16
N PRO A 790 0.80 1.71 -22.38
CA PRO A 790 1.69 2.86 -22.56
C PRO A 790 1.33 3.73 -23.76
N GLY A 791 0.98 3.13 -24.90
CA GLY A 791 0.60 3.88 -26.12
C GLY A 791 -0.70 4.68 -25.92
N ALA A 792 -1.68 4.09 -25.22
CA ALA A 792 -2.91 4.79 -24.84
C ALA A 792 -2.77 5.73 -23.63
N LYS A 793 -1.62 5.71 -22.92
CA LYS A 793 -1.35 6.46 -21.67
C LYS A 793 -2.46 6.27 -20.62
N ALA A 794 -2.97 5.05 -20.50
CA ALA A 794 -4.15 4.74 -19.69
C ALA A 794 -4.15 3.32 -19.13
N PHE A 795 -4.90 3.14 -18.05
CA PHE A 795 -5.20 1.85 -17.43
C PHE A 795 -6.62 1.40 -17.78
N ALA A 796 -6.78 0.14 -18.15
CA ALA A 796 -8.07 -0.53 -18.19
C ALA A 796 -8.29 -1.29 -16.87
N LEU A 797 -9.39 -0.97 -16.18
CA LEU A 797 -9.79 -1.57 -14.91
C LEU A 797 -11.02 -2.46 -15.11
N GLY A 798 -10.94 -3.70 -14.65
CA GLY A 798 -12.10 -4.58 -14.51
C GLY A 798 -12.72 -4.39 -13.13
N CYS A 799 -13.88 -3.76 -13.05
CA CYS A 799 -14.54 -3.39 -11.80
C CYS A 799 -15.78 -4.25 -11.50
N ILE A 800 -16.00 -4.51 -10.21
CA ILE A 800 -17.22 -5.14 -9.68
C ILE A 800 -17.77 -4.26 -8.57
N LYS A 801 -19.02 -3.86 -8.73
CA LYS A 801 -19.76 -3.04 -7.78
C LYS A 801 -20.87 -3.86 -7.13
N LYS A 802 -20.92 -3.84 -5.80
CA LYS A 802 -21.98 -4.46 -5.00
C LYS A 802 -22.72 -3.34 -4.28
N GLU A 803 -24.02 -3.19 -4.55
CA GLU A 803 -24.86 -2.18 -3.92
C GLU A 803 -26.17 -2.77 -3.41
N LEU A 804 -26.71 -2.18 -2.34
CA LEU A 804 -28.05 -2.45 -1.86
C LEU A 804 -29.03 -1.47 -2.48
N ILE A 805 -29.92 -1.96 -3.34
CA ILE A 805 -31.01 -1.19 -3.94
C ILE A 805 -32.33 -1.78 -3.44
N GLN A 806 -33.13 -0.99 -2.71
CA GLN A 806 -34.40 -1.45 -2.12
C GLN A 806 -34.25 -2.75 -1.29
N ASN A 807 -33.17 -2.87 -0.52
CA ASN A 807 -32.81 -4.05 0.27
C ASN A 807 -32.53 -5.34 -0.53
N ALA A 808 -32.32 -5.22 -1.85
CA ALA A 808 -31.80 -6.30 -2.68
C ALA A 808 -30.33 -6.03 -3.03
N GLU A 809 -29.49 -7.07 -2.93
CA GLU A 809 -28.12 -7.00 -3.41
C GLU A 809 -28.10 -6.98 -4.94
N VAL A 810 -27.57 -5.91 -5.53
CA VAL A 810 -27.36 -5.78 -6.96
C VAL A 810 -25.86 -5.72 -7.23
N ILE A 811 -25.38 -6.70 -7.99
CA ILE A 811 -24.00 -6.78 -8.44
C ILE A 811 -23.94 -6.31 -9.90
N THR A 812 -23.04 -5.39 -10.20
CA THR A 812 -22.76 -4.93 -11.57
C THR A 812 -21.27 -5.04 -11.86
N SER A 813 -20.92 -5.35 -13.11
CA SER A 813 -19.53 -5.40 -13.57
C SER A 813 -19.33 -4.47 -14.76
N SER A 814 -18.19 -3.80 -14.80
CA SER A 814 -17.85 -2.85 -15.86
C SER A 814 -16.35 -2.85 -16.15
N VAL A 815 -15.99 -2.39 -17.36
CA VAL A 815 -14.61 -2.08 -17.73
C VAL A 815 -14.47 -0.56 -17.81
N LYS A 816 -13.55 0.01 -17.04
CA LYS A 816 -13.30 1.45 -16.96
C LYS A 816 -11.93 1.78 -17.52
N LEU A 817 -11.82 2.89 -18.23
CA LEU A 817 -10.53 3.45 -18.63
C LEU A 817 -10.16 4.56 -17.64
N VAL A 818 -8.89 4.64 -17.26
CA VAL A 818 -8.40 5.57 -16.23
C VAL A 818 -7.06 6.15 -16.67
N ASP A 819 -6.84 7.44 -16.42
CA ASP A 819 -5.60 8.13 -16.78
C ASP A 819 -4.39 7.60 -16.01
N GLU A 820 -3.18 7.72 -16.59
CA GLU A 820 -1.98 7.15 -15.97
C GLU A 820 -1.40 7.99 -14.80
N ILE A 821 -1.64 9.31 -14.77
CA ILE A 821 -1.02 10.21 -13.78
C ILE A 821 -1.96 10.46 -12.62
N MET A 822 -3.16 10.97 -12.92
CA MET A 822 -4.15 11.36 -11.91
C MET A 822 -5.12 10.24 -11.56
N PHE A 823 -5.11 9.16 -12.34
CA PHE A 823 -6.07 8.06 -12.27
C PHE A 823 -7.53 8.52 -12.23
N GLN A 824 -7.82 9.57 -12.99
CA GLN A 824 -9.19 10.01 -13.24
C GLN A 824 -9.85 9.10 -14.28
N GLU A 825 -11.13 8.78 -14.08
CA GLU A 825 -11.93 8.02 -15.06
C GLU A 825 -11.94 8.74 -16.41
N LEU A 826 -11.49 8.04 -17.45
CA LEU A 826 -11.50 8.45 -18.84
C LEU A 826 -12.74 7.88 -19.52
N GLY A 827 -13.60 8.77 -19.98
CA GLY A 827 -14.79 8.38 -20.72
C GLY A 827 -15.85 7.63 -19.92
N THR A 828 -16.81 7.04 -20.64
CA THR A 828 -17.91 6.31 -20.03
C THR A 828 -17.52 4.85 -19.78
N PRO A 829 -17.74 4.32 -18.56
CA PRO A 829 -17.57 2.90 -18.27
C PRO A 829 -18.34 2.01 -19.25
N LEU A 830 -17.74 0.90 -19.68
CA LEU A 830 -18.40 -0.11 -20.50
C LEU A 830 -19.09 -1.14 -19.57
N PRO A 831 -20.42 -1.14 -19.43
CA PRO A 831 -21.11 -2.12 -18.60
C PRO A 831 -21.11 -3.51 -19.25
N LEU A 832 -20.86 -4.55 -18.45
CA LEU A 832 -20.95 -5.94 -18.88
C LEU A 832 -22.36 -6.47 -18.56
N ALA A 833 -23.28 -6.33 -19.52
CA ALA A 833 -24.70 -6.71 -19.35
C ALA A 833 -25.28 -7.39 -20.60
N ALA A 834 -24.50 -8.25 -21.27
CA ALA A 834 -24.94 -8.83 -22.54
C ALA A 834 -26.06 -9.89 -22.43
N SER A 835 -26.37 -10.36 -21.21
CA SER A 835 -27.35 -11.42 -20.94
C SER A 835 -28.33 -10.98 -19.83
N SER A 836 -29.40 -11.75 -19.64
CA SER A 836 -30.27 -11.65 -18.46
C SER A 836 -29.59 -12.13 -17.18
N THR A 837 -28.45 -12.80 -17.28
CA THR A 837 -27.66 -13.33 -16.15
C THR A 837 -26.46 -12.42 -15.83
N LEU A 838 -26.01 -12.46 -14.58
CA LEU A 838 -24.92 -11.63 -14.09
C LEU A 838 -23.61 -11.97 -14.83
N GLU A 839 -23.06 -11.00 -15.54
CA GLU A 839 -21.76 -11.11 -16.21
C GLU A 839 -20.66 -10.52 -15.33
N MET A 840 -19.61 -11.32 -15.06
CA MET A 840 -18.48 -10.95 -14.22
C MET A 840 -17.21 -10.84 -15.06
N VAL A 841 -16.45 -9.77 -14.85
CA VAL A 841 -15.09 -9.64 -15.38
C VAL A 841 -14.14 -10.59 -14.66
N GLU A 842 -13.36 -11.37 -15.41
CA GLU A 842 -12.43 -12.37 -14.86
C GLU A 842 -10.97 -12.06 -15.21
N SER A 843 -10.71 -11.54 -16.41
CA SER A 843 -9.38 -11.14 -16.88
C SER A 843 -9.44 -9.89 -17.76
N VAL A 844 -8.43 -9.03 -17.64
CA VAL A 844 -8.20 -7.87 -18.50
C VAL A 844 -6.71 -7.86 -18.81
N ILE A 845 -6.34 -7.89 -20.09
CA ILE A 845 -4.95 -7.82 -20.53
C ILE A 845 -4.79 -6.78 -21.65
N ARG A 846 -3.58 -6.26 -21.80
CA ARG A 846 -3.16 -5.44 -22.95
C ARG A 846 -2.43 -6.33 -23.95
N ALA A 847 -2.77 -6.19 -25.22
CA ALA A 847 -2.19 -6.91 -26.35
C ALA A 847 -1.81 -5.94 -27.47
N GLU A 848 -0.74 -6.23 -28.19
CA GLU A 848 -0.52 -5.63 -29.51
C GLU A 848 -1.05 -6.62 -30.54
N LEU A 849 -2.15 -6.25 -31.21
CA LEU A 849 -2.83 -7.10 -32.19
C LEU A 849 -2.80 -6.43 -33.56
N PRO A 850 -2.71 -7.22 -34.65
CA PRO A 850 -2.71 -6.67 -36.00
C PRO A 850 -4.07 -6.05 -36.32
N ASP A 851 -4.07 -4.81 -36.79
CA ASP A 851 -5.25 -4.13 -37.31
C ASP A 851 -5.62 -4.65 -38.72
N ALA A 852 -6.64 -4.04 -39.34
CA ALA A 852 -7.07 -4.39 -40.71
C ALA A 852 -5.98 -4.17 -41.78
N THR A 853 -4.94 -3.38 -41.48
CA THR A 853 -3.77 -3.15 -42.36
C THR A 853 -2.60 -4.09 -42.06
N GLY A 854 -2.70 -4.87 -40.99
CA GLY A 854 -1.62 -5.73 -40.46
C GLY A 854 -0.63 -4.98 -39.57
N ALA A 855 -0.88 -3.72 -39.22
CA ALA A 855 -0.08 -2.97 -38.26
C ALA A 855 -0.44 -3.36 -36.83
N LEU A 856 0.55 -3.55 -35.97
CA LEU A 856 0.31 -3.87 -34.56
C LEU A 856 -0.20 -2.65 -33.81
N VAL A 857 -1.40 -2.76 -33.25
CA VAL A 857 -2.07 -1.71 -32.47
C VAL A 857 -2.37 -2.24 -31.07
N GLU A 858 -2.22 -1.39 -30.06
CA GLU A 858 -2.60 -1.73 -28.68
C GLU A 858 -4.12 -1.92 -28.56
N ARG A 859 -4.53 -3.11 -28.12
CA ARG A 859 -5.90 -3.50 -27.83
C ARG A 859 -6.01 -4.01 -26.40
N PHE A 860 -7.18 -3.84 -25.78
CA PHE A 860 -7.49 -4.50 -24.52
C PHE A 860 -8.31 -5.76 -24.78
N VAL A 861 -7.93 -6.88 -24.18
CA VAL A 861 -8.69 -8.14 -24.27
C VAL A 861 -9.26 -8.47 -22.90
N VAL A 862 -10.57 -8.68 -22.85
CA VAL A 862 -11.33 -8.92 -21.62
C VAL A 862 -11.99 -10.29 -21.67
N GLY A 863 -11.75 -11.11 -20.65
CA GLY A 863 -12.40 -12.40 -20.45
C GLY A 863 -13.48 -12.27 -19.38
N THR A 864 -14.67 -12.78 -19.67
CA THR A 864 -15.83 -12.72 -18.77
C THR A 864 -16.42 -14.09 -18.49
N SER A 865 -17.27 -14.16 -17.46
CA SER A 865 -18.06 -15.33 -17.10
C SER A 865 -19.50 -14.94 -16.77
N PHE A 866 -20.46 -15.77 -17.17
CA PHE A 866 -21.86 -15.64 -16.75
C PHE A 866 -22.10 -16.51 -15.52
N VAL A 867 -22.61 -15.90 -14.45
CA VAL A 867 -23.00 -16.57 -13.22
C VAL A 867 -24.45 -17.03 -13.40
N ASN A 868 -24.65 -18.33 -13.60
CA ASN A 868 -25.97 -18.96 -13.61
C ASN A 868 -26.19 -19.69 -12.28
N ASP A 869 -27.39 -19.62 -11.72
CA ASP A 869 -27.78 -20.47 -10.60
C ASP A 869 -27.73 -21.95 -11.01
N ALA A 870 -27.14 -22.78 -10.15
CA ALA A 870 -26.75 -24.16 -10.45
C ALA A 870 -27.92 -25.11 -10.85
N GLU A 871 -29.17 -24.66 -10.75
CA GLU A 871 -30.37 -25.47 -11.01
C GLU A 871 -30.91 -25.39 -12.44
N VAL A 872 -30.48 -24.42 -13.27
CA VAL A 872 -30.96 -24.28 -14.66
C VAL A 872 -29.81 -24.45 -15.64
N GLY A 873 -29.42 -25.69 -15.89
CA GLY A 873 -28.39 -26.03 -16.88
C GLY A 873 -29.00 -26.65 -18.13
N GLU A 874 -29.48 -25.85 -19.08
CA GLU A 874 -29.69 -26.35 -20.45
C GLU A 874 -28.34 -26.54 -21.16
N ALA A 875 -28.19 -27.66 -21.87
CA ALA A 875 -27.02 -27.98 -22.67
C ALA A 875 -26.98 -27.10 -23.93
N GLY A 876 -26.38 -25.90 -23.82
CA GLY A 876 -26.23 -24.99 -24.96
C GLY A 876 -25.89 -23.54 -24.61
N GLU A 877 -26.01 -23.14 -23.34
CA GLU A 877 -25.84 -21.75 -22.94
C GLU A 877 -24.37 -21.28 -22.92
N THR A 878 -24.15 -20.07 -23.40
CA THR A 878 -22.89 -19.33 -23.29
C THR A 878 -22.56 -19.12 -21.82
N ARG A 879 -21.38 -19.55 -21.37
CA ARG A 879 -20.93 -19.43 -19.96
C ARG A 879 -19.88 -18.34 -19.73
N GLY A 880 -19.45 -17.67 -20.79
CA GLY A 880 -18.54 -16.54 -20.75
C GLY A 880 -18.29 -16.00 -22.16
N ARG A 881 -17.54 -14.92 -22.30
CA ARG A 881 -17.12 -14.40 -23.61
C ARG A 881 -15.74 -13.74 -23.54
N ILE A 882 -15.13 -13.56 -24.71
CA ILE A 882 -13.92 -12.76 -24.91
C ILE A 882 -14.32 -11.50 -25.66
N LEU A 883 -13.94 -10.35 -25.11
CA LEU A 883 -14.09 -9.04 -25.75
C LEU A 883 -12.73 -8.53 -26.17
N VAL A 884 -12.61 -8.03 -27.40
CA VAL A 884 -11.45 -7.24 -27.84
C VAL A 884 -11.92 -5.80 -27.98
N LEU A 885 -11.27 -4.89 -27.26
CA LEU A 885 -11.65 -3.49 -27.14
C LEU A 885 -10.56 -2.59 -27.73
N GLY A 886 -10.98 -1.56 -28.45
CA GLY A 886 -10.14 -0.45 -28.90
C GLY A 886 -10.39 0.80 -28.06
N VAL A 887 -9.44 1.74 -28.11
CA VAL A 887 -9.56 3.08 -27.53
C VAL A 887 -9.64 4.09 -28.67
N ASP A 888 -10.65 4.96 -28.66
CA ASP A 888 -10.79 6.02 -29.65
C ASP A 888 -9.97 7.28 -29.31
N GLU A 889 -9.91 8.25 -30.23
CA GLU A 889 -9.22 9.54 -30.01
C GLU A 889 -9.82 10.35 -28.84
N LYS A 890 -11.08 10.09 -28.47
CA LYS A 890 -11.77 10.71 -27.33
C LYS A 890 -11.58 9.93 -26.02
N ARG A 891 -10.63 8.98 -25.99
CA ARG A 891 -10.34 8.10 -24.86
C ARG A 891 -11.58 7.33 -24.35
N GLN A 892 -12.42 6.86 -25.28
CA GLN A 892 -13.55 5.96 -25.01
C GLN A 892 -13.21 4.54 -25.43
N LEU A 893 -13.73 3.57 -24.67
CA LEU A 893 -13.67 2.16 -25.02
C LEU A 893 -14.78 1.81 -26.02
N TYR A 894 -14.43 1.11 -27.09
CA TYR A 894 -15.39 0.52 -28.01
C TYR A 894 -15.06 -0.95 -28.27
N THR A 895 -16.08 -1.77 -28.55
CA THR A 895 -15.92 -3.22 -28.75
C THR A 895 -15.68 -3.52 -30.24
N ILE A 896 -14.64 -4.30 -30.54
CA ILE A 896 -14.30 -4.80 -31.89
C ILE A 896 -14.78 -6.23 -32.06
N VAL A 897 -14.54 -7.08 -31.04
CA VAL A 897 -14.92 -8.49 -31.06
C VAL A 897 -15.69 -8.84 -29.80
N SER A 898 -16.76 -9.63 -29.95
CA SER A 898 -17.46 -10.30 -28.86
C SER A 898 -17.66 -11.78 -29.19
N HIS A 899 -16.76 -12.63 -28.69
CA HIS A 899 -16.75 -14.06 -28.97
C HIS A 899 -17.30 -14.88 -27.79
N ASN A 900 -18.43 -15.56 -28.00
CA ASN A 900 -19.09 -16.39 -26.98
C ASN A 900 -18.36 -17.71 -26.72
N LEU A 901 -18.27 -18.09 -25.44
CA LEU A 901 -17.57 -19.28 -24.96
C LEU A 901 -18.52 -20.24 -24.24
N LYS A 902 -18.20 -21.54 -24.34
CA LYS A 902 -18.90 -22.62 -23.62
C LYS A 902 -18.47 -22.77 -22.15
N GLY A 903 -17.53 -21.95 -21.69
CA GLY A 903 -17.01 -21.96 -20.32
C GLY A 903 -16.59 -20.55 -19.90
N ALA A 904 -16.52 -20.32 -18.60
CA ALA A 904 -16.00 -19.08 -18.02
C ALA A 904 -14.53 -18.87 -18.42
N CYS A 905 -14.20 -17.66 -18.91
CA CYS A 905 -12.83 -17.29 -19.28
C CYS A 905 -12.09 -16.73 -18.06
N ARG A 906 -11.25 -17.55 -17.41
CA ARG A 906 -10.59 -17.20 -16.14
C ARG A 906 -9.30 -16.41 -16.31
N CYS A 907 -8.45 -16.89 -17.22
CA CYS A 907 -7.18 -16.26 -17.57
C CYS A 907 -7.08 -16.06 -19.09
N LEU A 908 -6.44 -14.95 -19.46
CA LEU A 908 -6.05 -14.63 -20.82
C LEU A 908 -4.56 -14.31 -20.82
N SER A 909 -3.89 -14.66 -21.92
CA SER A 909 -2.55 -14.19 -22.22
C SER A 909 -2.33 -14.21 -23.74
N ILE A 910 -1.22 -13.65 -24.18
CA ILE A 910 -0.87 -13.52 -25.59
C ILE A 910 0.38 -14.34 -25.87
N LEU A 911 0.32 -15.13 -26.94
CA LEU A 911 1.45 -15.86 -27.51
C LEU A 911 1.67 -15.31 -28.91
N ASP A 912 2.67 -14.44 -29.07
CA ASP A 912 2.89 -13.67 -30.30
C ASP A 912 1.62 -12.93 -30.75
N GLU A 913 0.99 -13.35 -31.85
CA GLU A 913 -0.27 -12.78 -32.38
C GLU A 913 -1.52 -13.58 -31.95
N TYR A 914 -1.33 -14.66 -31.19
CA TYR A 914 -2.40 -15.57 -30.77
C TYR A 914 -2.89 -15.27 -29.36
N ILE A 915 -4.21 -15.37 -29.18
CA ILE A 915 -4.84 -15.19 -27.87
C ILE A 915 -5.01 -16.55 -27.21
N VAL A 916 -4.39 -16.75 -26.05
CA VAL A 916 -4.53 -17.95 -25.24
C VAL A 916 -5.58 -17.71 -24.16
N ALA A 917 -6.66 -18.48 -24.19
CA ALA A 917 -7.76 -18.38 -23.24
C ALA A 917 -7.85 -19.62 -22.36
N CYS A 918 -7.73 -19.44 -21.04
CA CYS A 918 -8.09 -20.44 -20.06
C CYS A 918 -9.60 -20.43 -19.85
N LEU A 919 -10.26 -21.49 -20.29
CA LEU A 919 -11.63 -21.77 -19.89
C LEU A 919 -11.62 -22.70 -18.68
N ALA A 920 -12.73 -22.76 -17.95
CA ALA A 920 -12.87 -23.59 -16.75
C ALA A 920 -12.29 -25.03 -16.86
N LYS A 921 -12.37 -25.71 -18.02
CA LYS A 921 -11.81 -27.07 -18.18
C LYS A 921 -10.87 -27.23 -19.37
N THR A 922 -10.58 -26.16 -20.12
CA THR A 922 -9.83 -26.27 -21.38
C THR A 922 -9.04 -24.99 -21.62
N VAL A 923 -7.79 -25.11 -22.03
CA VAL A 923 -7.00 -24.01 -22.58
C VAL A 923 -7.15 -24.01 -24.08
N VAL A 924 -7.47 -22.86 -24.67
CA VAL A 924 -7.75 -22.71 -26.10
C VAL A 924 -6.89 -21.60 -26.69
N VAL A 925 -6.27 -21.85 -27.84
CA VAL A 925 -5.52 -20.85 -28.59
C VAL A 925 -6.38 -20.36 -29.74
N TYR A 926 -6.53 -19.04 -29.85
CA TYR A 926 -7.30 -18.35 -30.87
C TYR A 926 -6.40 -17.51 -31.78
N SER A 927 -6.70 -17.51 -33.07
CA SER A 927 -6.21 -16.51 -34.02
C SER A 927 -7.14 -15.31 -34.00
N TYR A 928 -6.57 -14.11 -33.92
CA TYR A 928 -7.30 -12.85 -34.09
C TYR A 928 -7.25 -12.40 -35.55
N MET A 929 -8.39 -11.98 -36.09
CA MET A 929 -8.47 -11.34 -37.40
C MET A 929 -9.43 -10.14 -37.31
N GLU A 930 -8.91 -8.97 -37.66
CA GLU A 930 -9.68 -7.73 -37.73
C GLU A 930 -10.09 -7.48 -39.19
N GLU A 931 -11.39 -7.40 -39.47
CA GLU A 931 -11.89 -7.10 -40.83
C GLU A 931 -11.94 -5.58 -41.04
N ASN A 932 -12.47 -4.86 -40.05
CA ASN A 932 -12.61 -3.41 -40.02
C ASN A 932 -12.24 -2.87 -38.64
N SER A 933 -12.04 -1.55 -38.50
CA SER A 933 -11.69 -0.90 -37.22
C SER A 933 -12.66 -1.14 -36.07
N THR A 934 -13.86 -1.66 -36.34
CA THR A 934 -14.95 -1.95 -35.38
C THR A 934 -15.42 -3.40 -35.40
N GLU A 935 -14.92 -4.25 -36.30
CA GLU A 935 -15.38 -5.63 -36.46
C GLU A 935 -14.20 -6.59 -36.68
N GLY A 936 -14.19 -7.67 -35.91
CA GLY A 936 -13.25 -8.77 -36.09
C GLY A 936 -13.82 -10.08 -35.54
N PHE A 937 -13.08 -11.17 -35.71
CA PHE A 937 -13.46 -12.48 -35.20
C PHE A 937 -12.28 -13.25 -34.61
N LEU A 938 -12.59 -14.22 -33.75
CA LEU A 938 -11.63 -15.15 -33.18
C LEU A 938 -11.83 -16.54 -33.79
N GLN A 939 -10.78 -17.11 -34.36
CA GLN A 939 -10.78 -18.47 -34.88
C GLN A 939 -10.06 -19.41 -33.93
N LYS A 940 -10.74 -20.47 -33.48
CA LYS A 940 -10.12 -21.50 -32.63
C LYS A 940 -9.10 -22.32 -33.43
N LEU A 941 -7.87 -22.39 -32.94
CA LEU A 941 -6.78 -23.16 -33.55
C LEU A 941 -6.56 -24.51 -32.86
N ALA A 942 -6.26 -24.49 -31.56
CA ALA A 942 -5.94 -25.68 -30.78
C ALA A 942 -6.61 -25.61 -29.40
N ALA A 943 -6.81 -26.77 -28.78
CA ALA A 943 -7.29 -26.85 -27.41
C ALA A 943 -6.59 -27.98 -26.64
N TYR A 944 -6.30 -27.71 -25.37
CA TYR A 944 -5.71 -28.64 -24.42
C TYR A 944 -6.62 -28.74 -23.20
N ARG A 945 -6.70 -29.93 -22.60
CA ARG A 945 -7.51 -30.18 -21.42
C ARG A 945 -6.60 -30.44 -20.21
N PRO A 946 -6.48 -29.49 -19.26
CA PRO A 946 -5.75 -29.73 -18.02
C PRO A 946 -6.47 -30.76 -17.13
N ALA A 947 -5.81 -31.16 -16.06
CA ALA A 947 -6.30 -32.20 -15.15
C ALA A 947 -7.58 -31.80 -14.41
N SER A 948 -7.67 -30.56 -13.94
CA SER A 948 -8.85 -30.03 -13.24
C SER A 948 -9.30 -28.67 -13.82
N PHE A 949 -8.99 -27.56 -13.16
CA PHE A 949 -9.38 -26.21 -13.54
C PHE A 949 -8.15 -25.29 -13.58
N PRO A 950 -7.82 -24.67 -14.73
CA PRO A 950 -6.72 -23.71 -14.81
C PRO A 950 -7.12 -22.39 -14.15
N VAL A 951 -6.26 -21.87 -13.26
CA VAL A 951 -6.49 -20.63 -12.50
C VAL A 951 -5.63 -19.48 -13.01
N ALA A 952 -4.36 -19.77 -13.30
CA ALA A 952 -3.40 -18.81 -13.79
C ALA A 952 -2.58 -19.42 -14.93
N LEU A 953 -2.05 -18.55 -15.78
CA LEU A 953 -1.21 -18.94 -16.91
C LEU A 953 -0.10 -17.91 -17.10
N ASP A 954 1.05 -18.35 -17.56
CA ASP A 954 2.09 -17.47 -18.09
C ASP A 954 2.76 -18.10 -19.32
N ILE A 955 3.34 -17.28 -20.20
CA ILE A 955 3.84 -17.71 -21.51
C ILE A 955 5.30 -17.29 -21.69
N SER A 956 6.11 -18.21 -22.21
CA SER A 956 7.52 -17.97 -22.55
C SER A 956 7.82 -18.60 -23.90
N GLY A 957 7.99 -17.75 -24.93
CA GLY A 957 8.08 -18.20 -26.32
C GLY A 957 6.88 -19.08 -26.68
N ASN A 958 7.13 -20.31 -27.13
CA ASN A 958 6.08 -21.27 -27.49
C ASN A 958 5.56 -22.11 -26.31
N MET A 959 6.10 -21.93 -25.10
CA MET A 959 5.74 -22.70 -23.92
C MET A 959 4.70 -21.96 -23.09
N ILE A 960 3.62 -22.66 -22.75
CA ILE A 960 2.50 -22.17 -21.94
C ILE A 960 2.56 -22.90 -20.60
N GLY A 961 2.84 -22.17 -19.52
CA GLY A 961 2.74 -22.67 -18.16
C GLY A 961 1.32 -22.49 -17.65
N ILE A 962 0.66 -23.60 -17.29
CA ILE A 962 -0.72 -23.64 -16.80
C ILE A 962 -0.70 -24.07 -15.34
N ALA A 963 -1.10 -23.18 -14.43
CA ALA A 963 -1.34 -23.49 -13.03
C ALA A 963 -2.78 -23.95 -12.84
N ASP A 964 -2.95 -25.14 -12.28
CA ASP A 964 -4.23 -25.78 -12.05
C ASP A 964 -4.62 -25.66 -10.55
N ILE A 965 -5.92 -25.58 -10.26
CA ILE A 965 -6.39 -25.26 -8.90
C ILE A 965 -6.08 -26.35 -7.87
N MET A 966 -5.98 -27.62 -8.30
CA MET A 966 -5.69 -28.75 -7.42
C MET A 966 -4.38 -29.46 -7.80
N GLN A 967 -3.98 -29.32 -9.06
CA GLN A 967 -2.74 -29.86 -9.58
C GLN A 967 -1.77 -28.71 -9.81
N SER A 968 -0.51 -28.94 -9.52
CA SER A 968 0.53 -27.94 -9.71
C SER A 968 0.79 -27.65 -11.21
N LEU A 969 1.86 -26.93 -11.55
CA LEU A 969 2.17 -26.49 -12.90
C LEU A 969 2.24 -27.62 -13.95
N SER A 970 1.60 -27.38 -15.09
CA SER A 970 1.78 -28.15 -16.34
C SER A 970 2.31 -27.26 -17.45
N LEU A 971 3.34 -27.72 -18.18
CA LEU A 971 3.94 -27.02 -19.31
C LEU A 971 3.44 -27.61 -20.62
N VAL A 972 2.86 -26.76 -21.47
CA VAL A 972 2.27 -27.14 -22.76
C VAL A 972 2.94 -26.33 -23.86
N GLU A 973 3.50 -27.00 -24.85
CA GLU A 973 4.09 -26.35 -26.01
C GLU A 973 3.07 -26.17 -27.13
N PHE A 974 2.99 -24.96 -27.66
CA PHE A 974 2.18 -24.64 -28.83
C PHE A 974 3.01 -24.77 -30.10
N THR A 975 2.55 -25.60 -31.04
CA THR A 975 3.08 -25.62 -32.41
C THR A 975 2.10 -24.90 -33.33
N PRO A 976 2.49 -23.77 -33.96
CA PRO A 976 1.64 -23.06 -34.90
C PRO A 976 1.41 -23.90 -36.17
N PRO A 977 0.32 -23.65 -36.92
CA PRO A 977 0.04 -24.39 -38.14
C PRO A 977 1.10 -24.09 -39.21
N LYS A 978 1.77 -25.14 -39.73
CA LYS A 978 2.75 -25.06 -40.83
C LYS A 978 2.53 -26.19 -41.83
N ASP A 979 2.76 -25.94 -43.11
CA ASP A 979 2.78 -26.94 -44.20
C ASP A 979 1.55 -27.87 -44.28
N GLY A 980 0.36 -27.36 -43.95
CA GLY A 980 -0.90 -28.13 -43.99
C GLY A 980 -1.19 -28.95 -42.73
N GLU A 981 -0.31 -28.92 -41.71
CA GLU A 981 -0.59 -29.49 -40.39
C GLU A 981 -1.42 -28.53 -39.52
N SER A 982 -2.37 -29.08 -38.78
CA SER A 982 -3.18 -28.34 -37.82
C SER A 982 -2.34 -27.92 -36.62
N ALA A 983 -2.62 -26.73 -36.07
CA ALA A 983 -2.01 -26.29 -34.81
C ALA A 983 -2.25 -27.32 -33.69
N ARG A 984 -1.24 -27.54 -32.84
CA ARG A 984 -1.32 -28.52 -31.74
C ARG A 984 -0.79 -27.94 -30.45
N LEU A 985 -1.35 -28.45 -29.34
CA LEU A 985 -0.90 -28.19 -27.98
C LEU A 985 -0.47 -29.51 -27.37
N GLU A 986 0.82 -29.64 -27.03
CA GLU A 986 1.39 -30.86 -26.47
C GLU A 986 1.93 -30.61 -25.07
N GLU A 987 1.51 -31.42 -24.10
CA GLU A 987 2.07 -31.39 -22.75
C GLU A 987 3.51 -31.93 -22.78
N LYS A 988 4.45 -31.11 -22.34
CA LYS A 988 5.88 -31.45 -22.32
C LYS A 988 6.40 -31.82 -20.94
N ALA A 989 5.87 -31.20 -19.90
CA ALA A 989 6.23 -31.52 -18.52
C ALA A 989 5.10 -31.18 -17.54
N ARG A 990 5.08 -31.84 -16.39
CA ARG A 990 4.16 -31.55 -15.27
C ARG A 990 4.85 -31.74 -13.93
N HIS A 991 4.40 -30.96 -12.94
CA HIS A 991 4.68 -31.23 -11.54
C HIS A 991 3.59 -32.14 -10.95
N PHE A 992 3.98 -33.32 -10.48
CA PHE A 992 3.05 -34.37 -10.03
C PHE A 992 2.58 -34.21 -8.58
N GLN A 993 3.17 -33.28 -7.81
CA GLN A 993 2.71 -33.00 -6.46
C GLN A 993 1.45 -32.12 -6.52
N SER A 994 0.46 -32.44 -5.69
CA SER A 994 -0.73 -31.59 -5.56
C SER A 994 -0.36 -30.30 -4.83
N ALA A 995 -0.64 -29.17 -5.47
CA ALA A 995 -0.56 -27.84 -4.89
C ALA A 995 -1.82 -27.07 -5.31
N TRP A 996 -2.40 -26.31 -4.37
CA TRP A 996 -3.57 -25.50 -4.66
C TRP A 996 -3.14 -24.16 -5.27
N ALA A 997 -2.73 -24.19 -6.53
CA ALA A 997 -2.01 -23.09 -7.16
C ALA A 997 -2.90 -21.83 -7.31
N THR A 998 -2.31 -20.68 -7.04
CA THR A 998 -2.98 -19.37 -7.12
C THR A 998 -2.43 -18.50 -8.25
N ALA A 999 -1.11 -18.50 -8.43
CA ALA A 999 -0.43 -17.72 -9.45
C ALA A 999 0.81 -18.45 -9.97
N VAL A 1000 1.19 -18.12 -11.20
CA VAL A 1000 2.38 -18.65 -11.89
C VAL A 1000 3.08 -17.56 -12.67
N CYS A 1001 4.40 -17.65 -12.77
CA CYS A 1001 5.24 -16.76 -13.58
C CYS A 1001 6.45 -17.52 -14.12
N HIS A 1002 6.78 -17.36 -15.39
CA HIS A 1002 8.05 -17.77 -15.96
C HIS A 1002 9.16 -16.82 -15.49
N LEU A 1003 10.30 -17.38 -15.08
CA LEU A 1003 11.44 -16.59 -14.61
C LEU A 1003 12.49 -16.40 -15.70
N ASP A 1004 13.16 -17.49 -16.08
CA ASP A 1004 14.13 -17.57 -17.18
C ASP A 1004 14.39 -19.03 -17.58
N GLY A 1005 14.82 -19.22 -18.83
CA GLY A 1005 15.13 -20.55 -19.36
C GLY A 1005 14.00 -21.55 -19.13
N GLU A 1006 14.27 -22.58 -18.34
CA GLU A 1006 13.32 -23.65 -18.00
C GLU A 1006 12.74 -23.51 -16.58
N ARG A 1007 12.90 -22.36 -15.93
CA ARG A 1007 12.49 -22.10 -14.54
C ARG A 1007 11.17 -21.34 -14.45
N TRP A 1008 10.30 -21.81 -13.55
CA TRP A 1008 8.96 -21.31 -13.32
C TRP A 1008 8.73 -21.12 -11.83
N LEU A 1009 8.02 -20.05 -11.47
CA LEU A 1009 7.62 -19.71 -10.13
C LEU A 1009 6.13 -19.99 -9.95
N GLU A 1010 5.77 -20.71 -8.90
CA GLU A 1010 4.40 -21.04 -8.54
C GLU A 1010 4.15 -20.69 -7.08
N THR A 1011 2.93 -20.23 -6.77
CA THR A 1011 2.45 -20.01 -5.40
C THR A 1011 1.14 -20.73 -5.17
N ASP A 1012 0.86 -21.07 -3.91
CA ASP A 1012 -0.40 -21.74 -3.53
C ASP A 1012 -1.23 -20.98 -2.48
N ALA A 1013 -2.43 -21.50 -2.23
CA ALA A 1013 -3.40 -20.94 -1.29
C ALA A 1013 -2.95 -20.98 0.19
N GLN A 1014 -1.99 -21.84 0.54
CA GLN A 1014 -1.43 -21.97 1.89
C GLN A 1014 -0.21 -21.05 2.10
N GLY A 1015 0.06 -20.19 1.12
CA GLY A 1015 1.16 -19.23 1.15
C GLY A 1015 2.52 -19.86 0.89
N ASN A 1016 2.60 -21.02 0.23
CA ASN A 1016 3.88 -21.57 -0.24
C ASN A 1016 4.31 -20.91 -1.54
N ILE A 1017 5.62 -20.81 -1.72
CA ILE A 1017 6.30 -20.41 -2.96
C ILE A 1017 7.23 -21.54 -3.40
N ILE A 1018 7.13 -21.92 -4.67
CA ILE A 1018 7.84 -23.06 -5.26
C ILE A 1018 8.49 -22.62 -6.57
N VAL A 1019 9.79 -22.90 -6.72
CA VAL A 1019 10.51 -22.68 -7.98
C VAL A 1019 10.73 -24.04 -8.65
N LEU A 1020 10.03 -24.25 -9.76
CA LEU A 1020 10.09 -25.47 -10.56
C LEU A 1020 11.03 -25.29 -11.74
N ALA A 1021 11.76 -26.34 -12.10
CA ALA A 1021 12.60 -26.36 -13.30
C ALA A 1021 12.37 -27.63 -14.11
N ARG A 1022 12.38 -27.48 -15.44
CA ARG A 1022 12.40 -28.61 -16.37
C ARG A 1022 13.84 -28.97 -16.73
N ASN A 1023 14.15 -30.27 -16.78
CA ASN A 1023 15.44 -30.78 -17.22
C ASN A 1023 15.29 -31.49 -18.59
N PRO A 1024 15.50 -30.80 -19.72
CA PRO A 1024 15.38 -31.41 -21.05
C PRO A 1024 16.50 -32.42 -21.35
N ASP A 1025 17.65 -32.29 -20.70
CA ASP A 1025 18.83 -33.13 -20.90
C ASP A 1025 18.78 -34.45 -20.09
N ALA A 1026 17.71 -34.66 -19.32
CA ALA A 1026 17.54 -35.87 -18.54
C ALA A 1026 17.56 -37.13 -19.45
N PRO A 1027 18.11 -38.26 -18.98
CA PRO A 1027 18.33 -39.44 -19.82
C PRO A 1027 17.03 -40.18 -20.16
N THR A 1028 16.00 -40.11 -19.31
CA THR A 1028 14.71 -40.80 -19.54
C THR A 1028 13.63 -39.81 -19.93
N GLU A 1029 12.68 -40.25 -20.77
CA GLU A 1029 11.52 -39.43 -21.15
C GLU A 1029 10.64 -39.09 -19.94
N HIS A 1030 10.53 -40.01 -18.98
CA HIS A 1030 9.83 -39.79 -17.72
C HIS A 1030 10.44 -38.61 -16.95
N ASP A 1031 11.77 -38.57 -16.81
CA ASP A 1031 12.46 -37.51 -16.08
C ASP A 1031 12.39 -36.17 -16.83
N ARG A 1032 12.43 -36.18 -18.17
CA ARG A 1032 12.20 -34.97 -19.00
C ARG A 1032 10.80 -34.39 -18.85
N SER A 1033 9.81 -35.26 -18.59
CA SER A 1033 8.41 -34.89 -18.40
C SER A 1033 8.09 -34.44 -16.97
N ARG A 1034 9.03 -34.57 -16.03
CA ARG A 1034 8.84 -34.19 -14.63
C ARG A 1034 9.46 -32.82 -14.37
N LEU A 1035 8.71 -31.97 -13.68
CA LEU A 1035 9.26 -30.74 -13.11
C LEU A 1035 9.91 -31.02 -11.76
N GLU A 1036 11.13 -30.53 -11.59
CA GLU A 1036 11.92 -30.65 -10.36
C GLU A 1036 11.81 -29.39 -9.51
N ILE A 1037 11.72 -29.57 -8.19
CA ILE A 1037 11.72 -28.45 -7.25
C ILE A 1037 13.16 -28.00 -7.03
N THR A 1038 13.45 -26.75 -7.39
CA THR A 1038 14.77 -26.15 -7.20
C THR A 1038 14.89 -25.38 -5.89
N SER A 1039 13.79 -24.74 -5.45
CA SER A 1039 13.69 -23.97 -4.21
C SER A 1039 12.25 -23.97 -3.72
N GLU A 1040 12.00 -24.01 -2.42
CA GLU A 1040 10.66 -23.88 -1.82
C GLU A 1040 10.70 -23.23 -0.43
N MET A 1041 9.65 -22.48 -0.09
CA MET A 1041 9.48 -21.82 1.22
C MET A 1041 8.00 -21.53 1.50
N ASN A 1042 7.61 -21.34 2.76
CA ASN A 1042 6.30 -20.81 3.13
C ASN A 1042 6.39 -19.33 3.53
N LEU A 1043 5.65 -18.47 2.82
CA LEU A 1043 5.53 -17.05 3.11
C LEU A 1043 4.59 -16.78 4.30
N GLY A 1044 3.57 -17.63 4.48
CA GLY A 1044 2.50 -17.44 5.45
C GLY A 1044 1.39 -16.50 4.98
N GLU A 1045 1.44 -16.09 3.71
CA GLU A 1045 0.44 -15.24 3.06
C GLU A 1045 0.14 -15.77 1.66
N GLN A 1046 -1.13 -15.79 1.26
CA GLN A 1046 -1.52 -16.15 -0.10
C GLN A 1046 -1.15 -15.04 -1.08
N ILE A 1047 -0.49 -15.42 -2.19
CA ILE A 1047 -0.15 -14.53 -3.30
C ILE A 1047 -1.25 -14.62 -4.37
N ASN A 1048 -1.80 -13.47 -4.77
CA ASN A 1048 -2.85 -13.37 -5.79
C ASN A 1048 -2.30 -13.15 -7.20
N LYS A 1049 -1.18 -12.42 -7.32
CA LYS A 1049 -0.59 -12.05 -8.61
C LYS A 1049 0.93 -12.01 -8.52
N ILE A 1050 1.57 -12.49 -9.57
CA ILE A 1050 3.01 -12.37 -9.80
C ILE A 1050 3.19 -11.61 -11.10
N GLN A 1051 4.12 -10.65 -11.13
CA GLN A 1051 4.50 -9.91 -12.32
C GLN A 1051 6.01 -9.97 -12.50
N ARG A 1052 6.45 -10.47 -13.66
CA ARG A 1052 7.86 -10.57 -14.02
C ARG A 1052 8.49 -9.18 -14.20
N LEU A 1053 9.75 -9.07 -13.80
CA LEU A 1053 10.63 -7.94 -14.08
C LEU A 1053 11.63 -8.34 -15.17
N ASN A 1054 11.65 -7.59 -16.26
CA ASN A 1054 12.62 -7.78 -17.34
C ASN A 1054 13.85 -6.90 -17.09
N VAL A 1055 14.66 -7.27 -16.11
CA VAL A 1055 15.93 -6.59 -15.80
C VAL A 1055 17.08 -7.44 -16.31
N ALA A 1056 17.96 -6.86 -17.14
CA ALA A 1056 19.18 -7.53 -17.55
C ALA A 1056 20.11 -7.69 -16.33
N PRO A 1057 20.69 -8.89 -16.10
CA PRO A 1057 21.60 -9.08 -15.00
C PRO A 1057 22.85 -8.21 -15.21
N ALA A 1058 23.09 -7.26 -14.31
CA ALA A 1058 24.33 -6.49 -14.32
C ALA A 1058 25.47 -7.32 -13.70
N ASP A 1059 26.66 -7.24 -14.31
CA ASP A 1059 27.84 -7.94 -13.80
C ASP A 1059 28.20 -7.43 -12.39
N ASN A 1060 28.43 -8.36 -11.46
CA ASN A 1060 28.72 -8.16 -10.02
C ASN A 1060 27.56 -7.88 -9.04
N VAL A 1061 26.29 -7.90 -9.47
CA VAL A 1061 25.17 -7.76 -8.53
C VAL A 1061 24.97 -9.01 -7.67
N VAL A 1062 24.73 -8.84 -6.37
CA VAL A 1062 24.54 -9.93 -5.40
C VAL A 1062 23.23 -10.69 -5.64
N VAL A 1063 22.13 -9.96 -5.84
CA VAL A 1063 20.80 -10.49 -6.15
C VAL A 1063 20.25 -9.79 -7.38
N SER A 1064 19.87 -10.56 -8.40
CA SER A 1064 19.18 -10.02 -9.57
C SER A 1064 17.66 -10.04 -9.31
N PRO A 1065 16.96 -8.90 -9.29
CA PRO A 1065 15.50 -8.88 -9.19
C PRO A 1065 14.86 -9.53 -10.42
N LYS A 1066 13.81 -10.33 -10.22
CA LYS A 1066 13.15 -11.13 -11.28
C LYS A 1066 11.64 -10.99 -11.32
N ALA A 1067 10.97 -10.78 -10.19
CA ALA A 1067 9.51 -10.62 -10.15
C ALA A 1067 9.01 -9.89 -8.90
N PHE A 1068 7.85 -9.24 -8.99
CA PHE A 1068 7.07 -8.79 -7.85
C PHE A 1068 5.90 -9.75 -7.57
N LEU A 1069 5.58 -9.94 -6.30
CA LEU A 1069 4.46 -10.76 -5.84
C LEU A 1069 3.57 -9.94 -4.92
N ALA A 1070 2.25 -10.02 -5.11
CA ALA A 1070 1.27 -9.29 -4.30
C ALA A 1070 0.40 -10.23 -3.46
N SER A 1071 0.30 -9.95 -2.16
CA SER A 1071 -0.42 -10.78 -1.20
C SER A 1071 -1.82 -10.29 -0.86
N ILE A 1072 -2.62 -11.19 -0.30
CA ILE A 1072 -3.94 -10.87 0.27
C ILE A 1072 -3.89 -9.97 1.51
N GLU A 1073 -2.76 -9.90 2.23
CA GLU A 1073 -2.62 -9.08 3.45
C GLU A 1073 -2.05 -7.68 3.16
N GLY A 1074 -1.86 -7.34 1.88
CA GLY A 1074 -1.38 -6.04 1.43
C GLY A 1074 0.14 -5.94 1.26
N THR A 1075 0.84 -7.06 1.37
CA THR A 1075 2.31 -7.14 1.25
C THR A 1075 2.71 -7.21 -0.23
N LEU A 1076 3.74 -6.46 -0.59
CA LEU A 1076 4.42 -6.60 -1.88
C LEU A 1076 5.79 -7.19 -1.65
N TYR A 1077 6.09 -8.31 -2.29
CA TYR A 1077 7.37 -8.99 -2.22
C TYR A 1077 8.17 -8.80 -3.51
N LEU A 1078 9.49 -8.63 -3.39
CA LEU A 1078 10.44 -8.73 -4.47
C LEU A 1078 11.10 -10.12 -4.44
N TYR A 1079 10.99 -10.86 -5.53
CA TYR A 1079 11.71 -12.10 -5.77
C TYR A 1079 12.93 -11.85 -6.66
N GLY A 1080 14.07 -12.42 -6.26
CA GLY A 1080 15.33 -12.33 -7.01
C GLY A 1080 16.16 -13.61 -6.97
N ASP A 1081 17.09 -13.73 -7.91
CA ASP A 1081 18.06 -14.81 -7.97
C ASP A 1081 19.40 -14.37 -7.36
N ILE A 1082 19.95 -15.21 -6.47
CA ILE A 1082 21.25 -14.96 -5.85
C ILE A 1082 22.36 -15.43 -6.78
N ALA A 1083 23.33 -14.55 -7.05
CA ALA A 1083 24.49 -14.89 -7.86
C ALA A 1083 25.30 -16.04 -7.21
N PRO A 1084 25.80 -17.02 -7.99
CA PRO A 1084 26.43 -18.24 -7.46
C PRO A 1084 27.53 -18.01 -6.41
N LYS A 1085 28.30 -16.92 -6.55
CA LYS A 1085 29.37 -16.54 -5.62
C LYS A 1085 28.88 -16.24 -4.20
N TYR A 1086 27.66 -15.75 -4.05
CA TYR A 1086 27.11 -15.28 -2.76
C TYR A 1086 26.09 -16.25 -2.13
N GLN A 1087 25.77 -17.36 -2.80
CA GLN A 1087 24.76 -18.31 -2.31
C GLN A 1087 25.12 -18.91 -0.94
N ASP A 1088 26.35 -19.44 -0.83
CA ASP A 1088 26.83 -20.05 0.42
C ASP A 1088 26.98 -19.00 1.53
N LEU A 1089 27.37 -17.77 1.18
CA LEU A 1089 27.53 -16.67 2.13
C LEU A 1089 26.17 -16.30 2.76
N LEU A 1090 25.16 -16.02 1.94
CA LEU A 1090 23.86 -15.53 2.42
C LEU A 1090 23.09 -16.60 3.20
N ILE A 1091 23.12 -17.86 2.74
CA ILE A 1091 22.44 -18.95 3.45
C ILE A 1091 23.10 -19.23 4.81
N THR A 1092 24.44 -19.21 4.87
CA THR A 1092 25.18 -19.41 6.13
C THR A 1092 24.95 -18.24 7.08
N LEU A 1093 24.89 -17.01 6.54
CA LEU A 1093 24.56 -15.82 7.31
C LEU A 1093 23.15 -15.94 7.92
N GLN A 1094 22.13 -16.33 7.16
CA GLN A 1094 20.78 -16.55 7.66
C GLN A 1094 20.74 -17.54 8.83
N THR A 1095 21.38 -18.71 8.68
CA THR A 1095 21.45 -19.73 9.74
C THR A 1095 22.21 -19.24 10.98
N ASN A 1096 23.20 -18.37 10.80
CA ASN A 1096 23.93 -17.78 11.92
C ASN A 1096 23.10 -16.71 12.64
N ILE A 1097 22.37 -15.87 11.91
CA ILE A 1097 21.48 -14.84 12.47
C ILE A 1097 20.37 -15.47 13.31
N GLU A 1098 19.81 -16.61 12.88
CA GLU A 1098 18.75 -17.33 13.62
C GLU A 1098 19.13 -17.62 15.08
N LYS A 1099 20.40 -17.91 15.36
CA LYS A 1099 20.88 -18.22 16.71
C LYS A 1099 20.79 -17.03 17.67
N TYR A 1100 20.82 -15.81 17.14
CA TYR A 1100 20.85 -14.56 17.93
C TYR A 1100 19.52 -13.82 17.90
N VAL A 1101 18.77 -13.88 16.80
CA VAL A 1101 17.49 -13.20 16.65
C VAL A 1101 16.38 -14.06 17.23
N LYS A 1102 15.98 -13.74 18.47
CA LYS A 1102 14.82 -14.36 19.11
C LYS A 1102 13.57 -13.55 18.82
N THR A 1103 12.56 -14.19 18.25
CA THR A 1103 11.24 -13.60 18.04
C THR A 1103 10.29 -13.90 19.18
N THR A 1104 9.22 -13.11 19.23
CA THR A 1104 8.15 -13.32 20.21
C THR A 1104 7.43 -14.62 19.88
N GLY A 1105 7.32 -15.50 20.87
CA GLY A 1105 6.67 -16.79 20.71
C GLY A 1105 7.60 -18.01 20.69
N GLY A 1106 8.93 -17.82 20.63
CA GLY A 1106 9.89 -18.93 20.76
C GLY A 1106 9.86 -19.95 19.62
N ILE A 1107 9.26 -19.61 18.47
CA ILE A 1107 9.14 -20.46 17.29
C ILE A 1107 10.42 -20.34 16.44
N SER A 1108 10.98 -21.46 16.01
CA SER A 1108 12.18 -21.46 15.15
C SER A 1108 11.87 -20.90 13.77
N PHE A 1109 12.88 -20.32 13.12
CA PHE A 1109 12.71 -19.76 11.78
C PHE A 1109 12.43 -20.88 10.77
N ASP A 1110 13.15 -21.99 10.87
CA ASP A 1110 12.98 -23.14 9.97
C ASP A 1110 11.55 -23.69 10.00
N ALA A 1111 10.96 -23.87 11.19
CA ALA A 1111 9.59 -24.37 11.33
C ALA A 1111 8.52 -23.38 10.84
N TRP A 1112 8.83 -22.09 10.79
CA TRP A 1112 7.92 -21.08 10.24
C TRP A 1112 7.98 -21.04 8.72
N ARG A 1113 9.20 -21.02 8.15
CA ARG A 1113 9.44 -20.92 6.71
C ARG A 1113 9.41 -22.26 5.98
N SER A 1114 9.24 -23.38 6.68
CA SER A 1114 9.14 -24.69 6.05
C SER A 1114 7.92 -24.80 5.13
N PHE A 1115 8.08 -25.45 3.98
CA PHE A 1115 6.96 -25.75 3.10
C PHE A 1115 5.89 -26.57 3.84
N ARG A 1116 4.62 -26.18 3.76
CA ARG A 1116 3.51 -26.93 4.39
C ARG A 1116 2.29 -26.96 3.49
N ASN A 1117 1.84 -28.16 3.15
CA ASN A 1117 0.53 -28.37 2.57
C ASN A 1117 -0.20 -29.57 3.18
N GLN A 1118 -1.42 -29.87 2.72
CA GLN A 1118 -2.21 -31.01 3.22
C GLN A 1118 -1.53 -32.37 3.04
N ALA A 1119 -0.60 -32.48 2.07
CA ALA A 1119 0.07 -33.74 1.73
C ALA A 1119 1.46 -33.89 2.38
N ARG A 1120 2.17 -32.79 2.63
CA ARG A 1120 3.57 -32.78 3.07
C ARG A 1120 3.89 -31.52 3.87
N GLU A 1121 4.66 -31.70 4.93
CA GLU A 1121 5.36 -30.64 5.65
C GLU A 1121 6.87 -30.92 5.57
N ALA A 1122 7.67 -29.88 5.29
CA ALA A 1122 9.12 -29.94 5.24
C ALA A 1122 9.75 -29.55 6.59
N ASP A 1123 11.03 -29.88 6.79
CA ASP A 1123 11.75 -29.53 8.03
C ASP A 1123 12.15 -28.03 8.09
N GLY A 1124 12.32 -27.39 6.94
CA GLY A 1124 12.77 -26.01 6.81
C GLY A 1124 12.66 -25.48 5.38
N PRO A 1125 13.05 -24.22 5.12
CA PRO A 1125 13.10 -23.68 3.77
C PRO A 1125 14.20 -24.38 2.94
N PHE A 1126 13.93 -24.63 1.66
CA PHE A 1126 14.88 -25.27 0.75
C PHE A 1126 15.40 -24.27 -0.27
N ARG A 1127 16.72 -23.97 -0.22
CA ARG A 1127 17.43 -23.09 -1.17
C ARG A 1127 16.78 -21.70 -1.37
N PHE A 1128 16.23 -21.17 -0.28
CA PHE A 1128 15.67 -19.83 -0.18
C PHE A 1128 16.37 -19.02 0.91
N VAL A 1129 16.62 -17.74 0.62
CA VAL A 1129 17.08 -16.75 1.59
C VAL A 1129 15.96 -15.72 1.80
N ASP A 1130 15.61 -15.51 3.07
CA ASP A 1130 14.64 -14.51 3.51
C ASP A 1130 15.37 -13.18 3.77
N GLY A 1131 15.08 -12.18 2.94
CA GLY A 1131 15.66 -10.85 3.03
C GLY A 1131 15.37 -10.15 4.35
N GLU A 1132 14.16 -10.31 4.89
CA GLU A 1132 13.79 -9.72 6.18
C GLU A 1132 14.68 -10.27 7.31
N MET A 1133 15.05 -11.56 7.22
CA MET A 1133 15.92 -12.19 8.20
C MET A 1133 17.37 -11.70 8.07
N VAL A 1134 17.86 -11.52 6.83
CA VAL A 1134 19.21 -11.02 6.56
C VAL A 1134 19.36 -9.56 6.96
N GLU A 1135 18.36 -8.73 6.71
CA GLU A 1135 18.36 -7.29 7.05
C GLU A 1135 18.48 -7.03 8.54
N ARG A 1136 17.96 -7.92 9.40
CA ARG A 1136 18.11 -7.83 10.86
C ARG A 1136 19.56 -7.83 11.31
N PHE A 1137 20.51 -8.23 10.47
CA PHE A 1137 21.94 -8.04 10.74
C PHE A 1137 22.27 -6.58 11.07
N LEU A 1138 21.64 -5.62 10.38
CA LEU A 1138 21.86 -4.19 10.59
C LEU A 1138 21.40 -3.72 11.98
N ASP A 1139 20.36 -4.37 12.53
CA ASP A 1139 19.80 -4.08 13.87
C ASP A 1139 20.67 -4.62 15.02
N LEU A 1140 21.58 -5.56 14.72
CA LEU A 1140 22.42 -6.19 15.74
C LEU A 1140 23.59 -5.29 16.17
N ASN A 1141 24.02 -5.43 17.42
CA ASN A 1141 25.18 -4.70 17.91
C ASN A 1141 26.49 -5.15 17.21
N LYS A 1142 27.48 -4.25 17.15
CA LYS A 1142 28.77 -4.49 16.45
C LYS A 1142 29.52 -5.74 16.93
N GLN A 1143 29.41 -6.09 18.22
CA GLN A 1143 30.05 -7.28 18.78
C GLN A 1143 29.42 -8.57 18.25
N THR A 1144 28.08 -8.60 18.16
CA THR A 1144 27.33 -9.73 17.61
C THR A 1144 27.57 -9.83 16.10
N GLN A 1145 27.59 -8.71 15.38
CA GLN A 1145 27.97 -8.68 13.96
C GLN A 1145 29.36 -9.28 13.72
N ALA A 1146 30.35 -8.90 14.52
CA ALA A 1146 31.70 -9.48 14.44
C ALA A 1146 31.73 -10.99 14.74
N ALA A 1147 30.91 -11.46 15.69
CA ALA A 1147 30.79 -12.87 16.00
C ALA A 1147 30.16 -13.66 14.84
N LEU A 1148 29.16 -13.08 14.15
CA LEU A 1148 28.49 -13.69 12.99
C LEU A 1148 29.42 -13.80 11.77
N CYS A 1149 30.29 -12.81 11.56
CA CYS A 1149 31.19 -12.75 10.39
C CYS A 1149 32.47 -13.57 10.53
N LYS A 1150 32.79 -14.10 11.72
CA LYS A 1150 34.08 -14.73 12.03
C LYS A 1150 34.46 -15.88 11.10
N ASP A 1151 33.47 -16.62 10.60
CA ASP A 1151 33.66 -17.82 9.76
C ASP A 1151 33.15 -17.65 8.32
N LEU A 1152 32.67 -16.46 7.95
CA LEU A 1152 32.06 -16.21 6.63
C LEU A 1152 33.10 -15.86 5.55
N GLY A 1153 34.25 -15.27 5.94
CA GLY A 1153 35.28 -14.79 5.01
C GLY A 1153 35.36 -13.27 4.85
N PRO A 1154 34.29 -12.55 4.44
CA PRO A 1154 34.32 -11.10 4.27
C PRO A 1154 34.35 -10.36 5.61
N SER A 1155 34.79 -9.10 5.59
CA SER A 1155 34.79 -8.26 6.79
C SER A 1155 33.37 -7.87 7.20
N VAL A 1156 33.21 -7.44 8.45
CA VAL A 1156 31.92 -6.96 8.96
C VAL A 1156 31.41 -5.75 8.16
N GLU A 1157 32.31 -4.91 7.68
CA GLU A 1157 31.98 -3.73 6.88
C GLU A 1157 31.51 -4.12 5.47
N ASP A 1158 32.18 -5.10 4.85
CA ASP A 1158 31.76 -5.61 3.54
C ASP A 1158 30.35 -6.23 3.60
N VAL A 1159 30.07 -7.02 4.65
CA VAL A 1159 28.73 -7.62 4.86
C VAL A 1159 27.70 -6.54 5.12
N ARG A 1160 28.02 -5.50 5.88
CA ARG A 1160 27.11 -4.38 6.13
C ARG A 1160 26.76 -3.64 4.84
N ASN A 1161 27.77 -3.26 4.06
CA ASN A 1161 27.58 -2.57 2.78
C ASN A 1161 26.74 -3.41 1.82
N MET A 1162 27.01 -4.72 1.76
CA MET A 1162 26.24 -5.65 0.95
C MET A 1162 24.76 -5.71 1.35
N ILE A 1163 24.46 -5.76 2.65
CA ILE A 1163 23.07 -5.81 3.14
C ILE A 1163 22.36 -4.46 2.94
N GLU A 1164 23.08 -3.35 3.09
CA GLU A 1164 22.55 -2.01 2.76
C GLU A 1164 22.22 -1.90 1.26
N GLU A 1165 23.05 -2.44 0.37
CA GLU A 1165 22.76 -2.53 -1.06
C GLU A 1165 21.51 -3.38 -1.35
N LEU A 1166 21.36 -4.52 -0.65
CA LEU A 1166 20.16 -5.35 -0.76
C LEU A 1166 18.90 -4.61 -0.28
N ARG A 1167 19.00 -3.86 0.82
CA ARG A 1167 17.90 -3.02 1.34
C ARG A 1167 17.51 -1.90 0.38
N ARG A 1168 18.46 -1.31 -0.36
CA ARG A 1168 18.19 -0.26 -1.37
C ARG A 1168 17.52 -0.78 -2.65
N MET A 1169 17.55 -2.10 -2.88
CA MET A 1169 16.95 -2.71 -4.07
C MET A 1169 15.42 -2.70 -4.03
N HIS A 1170 14.83 -2.76 -2.84
CA HIS A 1170 13.40 -2.93 -2.65
C HIS A 1170 12.78 -1.80 -1.85
#